data_AF-A0A8H4J8S5-F1
#
_entry.id   AF-A0A8H4J8S5-F1
#
_cell.length_a   1.000
_cell.length_b   1.000
_cell.length_c   1.000
_cell.angle_alpha   90.00
_cell.angle_beta   90.00
_cell.angle_gamma   90.00
#
_symmetry.space_group_name_H-M   'P 1'
#
loop_
_entity.id
_entity.type
_entity.pdbx_description
1 polymer ?
#
loop_
_entity_poly.entity_id
_entity_poly.type
_entity_poly.pdbx_seq_one_letter_code
_entity_poly.pdbx_strand_id
1 'polypeptide(L)'
;MAAPAALRPMATAGLQQAARFAARRAFATQQRPQLATSKLRPASSPSPLTAHPAFRNTFRRAYADSAAPKKKGFRPLRWLWRLTWVSAIVGVGYIGYGIYEMRNPPDQLQPDPNKKTLVILGTGWGSVSLLKKLDTENYNVVVISPRNYFLFTPLLPSCTTGTIEHRSIMEPIRNFLRHKKAAVKYYEAEATKIDYQKRVVYIYDDSEIKGDVSQTEVPFDMLVVGVGAENATFGIPGVREHGLFLKEVGDAQKIRKRIMDCCETATFKDQDPEEIKRLLHMVVVGGGPTGVEFAGELQDFFNGDLKKWIPDITDNFHVTLVEALPNVLPMFSKQLIEYTEKTFKEETITIRTKTMVKKVTDKYIEAESTGPDGKKQLERIPYGLLVWATGNAVRPVVKDLMSQIPAQKDSRRGLAVNEYLVVKGTENIWAVGDCAVANYAPTAQVAAQEGAFLARLFNNMAKTEQIEGELTNLSDAQEKAPSKDARDEVFANIKDLQKRLRRVKQMGPFEYSHQGSLAYIGSEKAVADITWLTGNFATGGTLTYYFWRSAYLSMCFSTRNRVLVLVDWVKAKVFGRDVSRESILESIIIIIMGISYSKARYLAPASFLFDFAAQQYGMLSSPNMKDVHDDNLSFFSPQPYFIALFFFPQQIAQLVWLWKLWKKDGTEKEVQEMVNYTPVYALGNICIGTWMFFWNASDLRTSNIFVIVNTLAQLAYVSTRLPTLRTSSTPSLLTHVISKTFAGIGVLDLLHNTSAAYYPGQLAPSGLVKVLTGVGFGVAGALSDWIFGGCLVYDLVALAVGQNAYAAKSGAGNGWARLLGAYALGTGAVVGLSNWLRPRYSDGKEEYVRVQQEVDERV
;
A
#
# COMPACT_ATOMS: atom_id res chain seq x y z
N MET A 1 -45.48 -55.43 -14.92
CA MET A 1 -46.37 -55.63 -13.74
C MET A 1 -46.00 -54.53 -12.74
N ALA A 2 -46.79 -53.52 -12.40
CA ALA A 2 -48.18 -53.19 -12.67
C ALA A 2 -48.31 -51.65 -12.80
N ALA A 3 -49.10 -51.20 -13.76
CA ALA A 3 -49.90 -49.97 -13.72
C ALA A 3 -51.37 -50.45 -13.61
N PRO A 4 -52.34 -49.68 -13.05
CA PRO A 4 -52.93 -48.46 -13.68
C PRO A 4 -53.32 -47.40 -12.59
N ALA A 5 -53.93 -46.22 -12.78
CA ALA A 5 -54.86 -45.62 -13.75
C ALA A 5 -54.70 -44.06 -13.67
N ALA A 6 -54.68 -43.24 -14.73
CA ALA A 6 -55.72 -42.89 -15.73
C ALA A 6 -56.98 -42.28 -15.04
N LEU A 7 -57.39 -41.01 -15.22
CA LEU A 7 -57.88 -40.36 -16.44
C LEU A 7 -58.10 -38.83 -16.27
N ARG A 8 -57.98 -38.13 -17.42
CA ARG A 8 -58.25 -36.71 -17.81
C ARG A 8 -59.79 -36.37 -17.88
N PRO A 9 -60.31 -35.30 -18.57
CA PRO A 9 -59.94 -33.86 -18.81
C PRO A 9 -61.13 -32.84 -18.70
N MET A 10 -60.89 -31.58 -19.13
CA MET A 10 -61.78 -30.51 -19.68
C MET A 10 -62.20 -29.40 -18.68
N ALA A 11 -62.29 -28.09 -19.04
CA ALA A 11 -62.52 -27.45 -20.34
C ALA A 11 -62.09 -25.95 -20.40
N THR A 12 -61.70 -25.51 -21.61
CA THR A 12 -62.01 -24.25 -22.38
C THR A 12 -61.80 -22.87 -21.73
N ALA A 13 -61.30 -21.80 -22.39
CA ALA A 13 -61.13 -21.37 -23.79
C ALA A 13 -59.99 -20.30 -23.83
N GLY A 14 -59.39 -19.80 -24.91
CA GLY A 14 -59.38 -19.95 -26.37
C GLY A 14 -58.20 -19.09 -26.87
N LEU A 15 -57.33 -19.60 -27.75
CA LEU A 15 -57.19 -19.24 -29.18
C LEU A 15 -57.02 -17.71 -29.42
N GLN A 16 -56.03 -17.18 -30.16
CA GLN A 16 -55.08 -17.75 -31.12
C GLN A 16 -54.10 -16.64 -31.58
N GLN A 17 -52.86 -17.04 -31.91
CA GLN A 17 -52.06 -16.72 -33.12
C GLN A 17 -52.19 -15.34 -33.82
N ALA A 18 -51.19 -14.75 -34.47
CA ALA A 18 -49.76 -14.99 -34.70
C ALA A 18 -49.23 -13.82 -35.57
N ALA A 19 -47.89 -13.73 -35.65
CA ALA A 19 -47.08 -13.27 -36.79
C ALA A 19 -46.94 -11.75 -37.12
N ARG A 20 -45.68 -11.29 -36.95
CA ARG A 20 -44.81 -10.53 -37.88
C ARG A 20 -45.46 -9.59 -38.91
N PHE A 21 -45.06 -8.31 -38.94
CA PHE A 21 -44.14 -7.71 -39.93
C PHE A 21 -43.98 -6.18 -39.71
N ALA A 22 -42.97 -5.64 -40.39
CA ALA A 22 -42.34 -4.34 -40.22
C ALA A 22 -43.00 -3.15 -40.95
N ALA A 23 -42.56 -1.96 -40.52
CA ALA A 23 -42.27 -0.73 -41.30
C ALA A 23 -43.41 0.18 -41.80
N ARG A 24 -43.31 1.48 -41.42
CA ARG A 24 -43.22 2.71 -42.27
C ARG A 24 -43.59 3.94 -41.40
N ARG A 25 -42.73 4.95 -41.14
CA ARG A 25 -42.40 6.17 -41.95
C ARG A 25 -43.66 6.88 -42.48
N ALA A 26 -43.90 8.19 -42.35
CA ALA A 26 -42.99 9.35 -42.22
C ALA A 26 -43.75 10.70 -41.98
N PHE A 27 -42.96 11.79 -41.87
CA PHE A 27 -43.22 13.22 -42.17
C PHE A 27 -44.10 14.05 -41.20
N ALA A 28 -43.84 15.34 -40.90
CA ALA A 28 -42.76 16.28 -41.22
C ALA A 28 -42.82 17.51 -40.27
N THR A 29 -41.66 18.18 -40.18
CA THR A 29 -41.26 19.58 -39.85
C THR A 29 -42.32 20.71 -40.00
N GLN A 30 -42.25 21.86 -39.30
CA GLN A 30 -41.35 23.03 -39.53
C GLN A 30 -41.61 24.13 -38.45
N GLN A 31 -40.59 24.68 -37.76
CA GLN A 31 -39.87 25.98 -37.95
C GLN A 31 -40.38 27.23 -37.16
N ARG A 32 -39.42 27.86 -36.45
CA ARG A 32 -39.32 29.20 -35.79
C ARG A 32 -39.32 30.37 -36.83
N PRO A 33 -39.28 31.71 -36.53
CA PRO A 33 -38.54 32.41 -35.43
C PRO A 33 -39.00 33.82 -34.90
N GLN A 34 -38.28 34.34 -33.86
CA GLN A 34 -37.87 35.75 -33.56
C GLN A 34 -38.95 36.86 -33.28
N LEU A 35 -38.77 38.01 -32.60
CA LEU A 35 -37.69 38.80 -31.95
C LEU A 35 -38.35 39.98 -31.13
N ALA A 36 -37.75 40.43 -30.01
CA ALA A 36 -37.74 41.82 -29.43
C ALA A 36 -39.08 42.49 -28.97
N THR A 37 -39.25 43.47 -28.06
CA THR A 37 -38.42 44.52 -27.39
C THR A 37 -39.21 45.19 -26.23
N SER A 38 -38.49 45.58 -25.16
CA SER A 38 -38.56 46.78 -24.28
C SER A 38 -39.85 47.42 -23.67
N LYS A 39 -39.81 47.54 -22.33
CA LYS A 39 -39.96 48.71 -21.41
C LYS A 39 -41.15 49.70 -21.53
N LEU A 40 -41.82 49.99 -20.38
CA LEU A 40 -41.85 51.30 -19.67
C LEU A 40 -42.86 51.34 -18.48
N ARG A 41 -42.48 52.07 -17.41
CA ARG A 41 -43.23 52.57 -16.21
C ARG A 41 -43.85 53.96 -16.53
N PRO A 42 -44.54 54.77 -15.67
CA PRO A 42 -44.71 54.79 -14.19
C PRO A 42 -46.12 55.20 -13.61
N ALA A 43 -46.23 55.26 -12.25
CA ALA A 43 -46.95 56.17 -11.30
C ALA A 43 -48.36 56.78 -11.62
N SER A 44 -49.33 57.11 -10.73
CA SER A 44 -49.52 57.22 -9.26
C SER A 44 -51.00 57.58 -8.91
N SER A 45 -51.33 57.66 -7.59
CA SER A 45 -52.29 58.58 -6.87
C SER A 45 -53.57 57.95 -6.19
N PRO A 46 -54.21 58.60 -5.17
CA PRO A 46 -54.18 58.16 -3.75
C PRO A 46 -55.51 58.27 -2.92
N SER A 47 -55.40 58.10 -1.58
CA SER A 47 -56.17 58.75 -0.47
C SER A 47 -57.16 57.87 0.36
N PRO A 48 -57.62 58.28 1.58
CA PRO A 48 -57.04 57.90 2.89
C PRO A 48 -58.11 57.47 3.95
N LEU A 49 -57.70 57.16 5.21
CA LEU A 49 -58.35 57.65 6.46
C LEU A 49 -57.72 57.07 7.75
N THR A 50 -57.93 57.83 8.82
CA THR A 50 -57.24 58.00 10.10
C THR A 50 -57.72 57.12 11.27
N ALA A 51 -56.83 56.93 12.27
CA ALA A 51 -57.03 57.15 13.73
C ALA A 51 -56.44 56.05 14.67
N HIS A 52 -55.65 56.51 15.64
CA HIS A 52 -55.01 55.80 16.78
C HIS A 52 -55.95 55.81 18.03
N PRO A 53 -55.57 55.29 19.22
CA PRO A 53 -55.27 53.90 19.63
C PRO A 53 -56.10 53.50 20.90
N ALA A 54 -55.98 52.25 21.39
CA ALA A 54 -55.78 51.91 22.82
C ALA A 54 -56.23 50.48 23.20
N PHE A 55 -55.54 49.96 24.23
CA PHE A 55 -55.90 48.86 25.11
C PHE A 55 -55.90 47.41 24.58
N ARG A 56 -54.75 46.79 24.84
CA ARG A 56 -54.46 45.36 24.67
C ARG A 56 -54.90 44.64 25.94
N ASN A 57 -55.92 43.79 25.87
CA ASN A 57 -56.19 42.78 26.89
C ASN A 57 -56.74 41.49 26.25
N THR A 58 -55.88 40.47 26.29
CA THR A 58 -56.15 39.11 26.80
C THR A 58 -57.44 38.40 26.40
N PHE A 59 -57.33 37.39 25.52
CA PHE A 59 -58.02 36.10 25.70
C PHE A 59 -57.20 34.94 25.11
N ARG A 60 -56.88 33.97 25.97
CA ARG A 60 -56.29 32.66 25.68
C ARG A 60 -57.42 31.63 25.43
N ARG A 61 -57.25 30.78 24.42
CA ARG A 61 -57.45 29.30 24.42
C ARG A 61 -56.94 28.78 23.06
N ALA A 62 -55.75 28.17 23.01
CA ALA A 62 -55.52 26.73 23.19
C ALA A 62 -56.08 25.89 22.04
N TYR A 63 -55.29 25.70 20.99
CA TYR A 63 -55.31 24.47 20.18
C TYR A 63 -53.98 23.76 20.42
N ALA A 64 -54.10 22.51 20.85
CA ALA A 64 -53.01 21.64 21.22
C ALA A 64 -52.14 21.23 20.03
N ASP A 65 -50.90 20.91 20.38
CA ASP A 65 -49.82 20.41 19.53
C ASP A 65 -50.26 19.33 18.54
N SER A 66 -50.05 19.60 17.24
CA SER A 66 -49.65 18.54 16.30
C SER A 66 -48.17 18.76 15.99
N ALA A 67 -47.32 18.19 16.86
CA ALA A 67 -45.89 18.15 16.61
C ALA A 67 -45.63 17.48 15.25
N ALA A 68 -45.00 18.20 14.32
CA ALA A 68 -44.46 17.62 13.11
C ALA A 68 -43.64 16.36 13.48
N PRO A 69 -43.76 15.25 12.76
CA PRO A 69 -43.06 14.02 13.12
C PRO A 69 -41.56 14.32 13.11
N LYS A 70 -40.94 14.32 14.29
CA LYS A 70 -39.48 14.37 14.42
C LYS A 70 -38.95 13.19 13.63
N LYS A 71 -38.34 13.44 12.46
CA LYS A 71 -37.53 12.43 11.77
C LYS A 71 -36.56 11.88 12.81
N LYS A 72 -36.79 10.66 13.30
CA LYS A 72 -35.85 9.94 14.15
C LYS A 72 -34.60 9.75 13.30
N GLY A 73 -33.68 10.70 13.35
CA GLY A 73 -32.37 10.56 12.75
C GLY A 73 -31.76 9.29 13.34
N PHE A 74 -31.52 8.30 12.50
CA PHE A 74 -30.98 6.99 12.87
C PHE A 74 -29.71 7.20 13.72
N ARG A 75 -29.85 7.15 15.05
CA ARG A 75 -28.75 7.21 16.02
C ARG A 75 -27.61 6.22 15.73
N PRO A 76 -27.83 5.00 15.19
CA PRO A 76 -26.71 4.13 14.82
C PRO A 76 -25.81 4.71 13.73
N LEU A 77 -26.35 5.50 12.79
CA LEU A 77 -25.56 6.06 11.69
C LEU A 77 -24.55 7.10 12.17
N ARG A 78 -24.88 7.89 13.21
CA ARG A 78 -23.95 8.87 13.81
C ARG A 78 -22.82 8.20 14.58
N TRP A 79 -23.11 7.10 15.27
CA TRP A 79 -22.09 6.29 15.95
C TRP A 79 -21.19 5.58 14.95
N LEU A 80 -21.78 4.99 13.91
CA LEU A 80 -21.03 4.36 12.82
C LEU A 80 -20.08 5.37 12.16
N TRP A 81 -20.57 6.58 11.84
CA TRP A 81 -19.76 7.62 11.22
C TRP A 81 -18.62 8.11 12.13
N ARG A 82 -18.85 8.25 13.44
CA ARG A 82 -17.78 8.56 14.41
C ARG A 82 -16.73 7.45 14.50
N LEU A 83 -17.17 6.19 14.55
CA LEU A 83 -16.26 5.05 14.54
C LEU A 83 -15.45 5.00 13.24
N THR A 84 -16.05 5.33 12.09
CA THR A 84 -15.33 5.42 10.81
C THR A 84 -14.22 6.47 10.87
N TRP A 85 -14.50 7.69 11.35
CA TRP A 85 -13.48 8.74 11.44
C TRP A 85 -12.38 8.43 12.46
N VAL A 86 -12.74 7.90 13.63
CA VAL A 86 -11.75 7.46 14.62
C VAL A 86 -10.86 6.37 14.04
N SER A 87 -11.46 5.38 13.37
CA SER A 87 -10.70 4.31 12.70
C SER A 87 -9.80 4.85 11.58
N ALA A 88 -10.27 5.84 10.82
CA ALA A 88 -9.46 6.49 9.78
C ALA A 88 -8.27 7.24 10.38
N ILE A 89 -8.47 8.04 11.43
CA ILE A 89 -7.40 8.80 12.09
C ILE A 89 -6.38 7.85 12.74
N VAL A 90 -6.86 6.84 13.48
CA VAL A 90 -5.99 5.81 14.07
C VAL A 90 -5.25 5.04 12.98
N GLY A 91 -5.91 4.69 11.88
CA GLY A 91 -5.30 4.02 10.74
C GLY A 91 -4.20 4.86 10.08
N VAL A 92 -4.46 6.14 9.83
CA VAL A 92 -3.46 7.09 9.30
C VAL A 92 -2.29 7.26 10.27
N GLY A 93 -2.56 7.40 11.56
CA GLY A 93 -1.53 7.49 12.60
C GLY A 93 -0.68 6.21 12.68
N TYR A 94 -1.30 5.03 12.62
CA TYR A 94 -0.62 3.74 12.62
C TYR A 94 0.26 3.55 11.39
N ILE A 95 -0.24 3.89 10.20
CA ILE A 95 0.54 3.86 8.96
C ILE A 95 1.70 4.87 9.03
N GLY A 96 1.44 6.09 9.50
CA GLY A 96 2.45 7.14 9.65
C GLY A 96 3.57 6.73 10.62
N TYR A 97 3.21 6.14 11.75
CA TYR A 97 4.17 5.60 12.72
C TYR A 97 4.99 4.45 12.12
N GLY A 98 4.35 3.50 11.42
CA GLY A 98 5.05 2.42 10.75
C GLY A 98 6.03 2.90 9.67
N ILE A 99 5.69 3.97 8.94
CA ILE A 99 6.59 4.61 7.97
C ILE A 99 7.76 5.31 8.68
N TYR A 100 7.49 6.01 9.79
CA TYR A 100 8.53 6.63 10.60
C TYR A 100 9.54 5.61 11.12
N GLU A 101 9.05 4.50 11.70
CA GLU A 101 9.90 3.41 12.21
C GLU A 101 10.78 2.83 11.09
N MET A 102 10.19 2.53 9.92
CA MET A 102 10.92 2.00 8.77
C MET A 102 12.03 2.92 8.23
N ARG A 103 11.89 4.25 8.39
CA ARG A 103 12.87 5.23 7.91
C ARG A 103 13.95 5.57 8.94
N ASN A 104 13.71 5.25 10.21
CA ASN A 104 14.60 5.59 11.34
C ASN A 104 14.98 4.33 12.11
N PRO A 105 15.78 3.42 11.51
CA PRO A 105 16.20 2.21 12.20
C PRO A 105 17.14 2.54 13.38
N PRO A 106 17.03 1.84 14.52
CA PRO A 106 17.92 2.02 15.66
C PRO A 106 19.33 1.54 15.35
N ASP A 107 20.35 1.95 16.11
CA ASP A 107 21.70 1.40 15.95
C ASP A 107 21.77 -0.09 16.28
N GLN A 108 22.67 -0.79 15.59
CA GLN A 108 22.83 -2.24 15.68
C GLN A 108 24.04 -2.62 16.52
N LEU A 109 23.85 -3.57 17.44
CA LEU A 109 24.95 -4.21 18.14
C LEU A 109 25.86 -4.94 17.15
N GLN A 110 27.17 -4.78 17.31
CA GLN A 110 28.14 -5.48 16.46
C GLN A 110 28.16 -6.99 16.78
N PRO A 111 28.56 -7.85 15.82
CA PRO A 111 28.72 -9.27 16.05
C PRO A 111 29.70 -9.56 17.19
N ASP A 112 29.36 -10.52 18.06
CA ASP A 112 30.18 -10.93 19.20
C ASP A 112 30.86 -12.27 18.89
N PRO A 113 32.20 -12.33 18.77
CA PRO A 113 32.91 -13.56 18.40
C PRO A 113 32.63 -14.77 19.31
N ASN A 114 32.14 -14.57 20.53
CA ASN A 114 31.84 -15.66 21.46
C ASN A 114 30.46 -16.29 21.22
N LYS A 115 29.60 -15.68 20.38
CA LYS A 115 28.26 -16.20 20.07
C LYS A 115 28.30 -17.15 18.89
N LYS A 116 27.42 -18.16 18.94
CA LYS A 116 27.24 -19.12 17.85
C LYS A 116 26.81 -18.42 16.55
N THR A 117 27.38 -18.87 15.44
CA THR A 117 27.06 -18.40 14.09
C THR A 117 25.89 -19.18 13.52
N LEU A 118 24.77 -18.48 13.28
CA LEU A 118 23.56 -19.02 12.66
C LEU A 118 23.49 -18.58 11.20
N VAL A 119 23.70 -19.52 10.28
CA VAL A 119 23.56 -19.31 8.84
C VAL A 119 22.14 -19.66 8.40
N ILE A 120 21.49 -18.75 7.67
CA ILE A 120 20.15 -18.91 7.12
C ILE A 120 20.24 -18.80 5.59
N LEU A 121 19.87 -19.88 4.90
CA LEU A 121 19.83 -19.92 3.44
C LEU A 121 18.44 -19.54 2.93
N GLY A 122 18.40 -18.66 1.94
CA GLY A 122 17.19 -18.19 1.28
C GLY A 122 16.53 -16.98 1.94
N THR A 123 15.74 -16.27 1.13
CA THR A 123 15.01 -15.04 1.51
C THR A 123 13.52 -15.18 1.18
N GLY A 124 12.99 -16.39 1.36
CA GLY A 124 11.58 -16.74 1.13
C GLY A 124 10.72 -16.73 2.39
N TRP A 125 9.53 -17.32 2.30
CA TRP A 125 8.54 -17.36 3.38
C TRP A 125 9.07 -17.95 4.69
N GLY A 126 9.76 -19.09 4.64
CA GLY A 126 10.33 -19.74 5.84
C GLY A 126 11.42 -18.89 6.49
N SER A 127 12.46 -18.56 5.73
CA SER A 127 13.62 -17.80 6.23
C SER A 127 13.24 -16.42 6.75
N VAL A 128 12.37 -15.68 6.06
CA VAL A 128 11.96 -14.34 6.50
C VAL A 128 11.00 -14.42 7.70
N SER A 129 10.16 -15.44 7.80
CA SER A 129 9.31 -15.63 9.00
C SER A 129 10.11 -16.00 10.24
N LEU A 130 11.17 -16.81 10.08
CA LEU A 130 12.19 -17.05 11.11
C LEU A 130 12.85 -15.73 11.51
N LEU A 131 13.43 -15.04 10.52
CA LEU A 131 14.12 -13.79 10.74
C LEU A 131 13.22 -12.77 11.43
N LYS A 132 11.93 -12.64 11.10
CA LYS A 132 10.96 -11.74 11.77
C LYS A 132 10.92 -11.89 13.28
N LYS A 133 10.92 -13.12 13.78
CA LYS A 133 10.71 -13.42 15.21
C LYS A 133 11.99 -13.81 15.96
N LEU A 134 13.08 -14.05 15.23
CA LEU A 134 14.38 -14.35 15.82
C LEU A 134 14.92 -13.12 16.56
N ASP A 135 15.37 -13.34 17.79
CA ASP A 135 16.16 -12.36 18.53
C ASP A 135 17.63 -12.51 18.15
N THR A 136 18.10 -11.55 17.35
CA THR A 136 19.45 -11.53 16.79
C THR A 136 20.52 -11.25 17.82
N GLU A 137 20.16 -10.80 19.02
CA GLU A 137 21.14 -10.60 20.10
C GLU A 137 21.75 -11.93 20.57
N ASN A 138 21.07 -13.05 20.34
CA ASN A 138 21.50 -14.36 20.80
C ASN A 138 22.55 -15.05 19.89
N TYR A 139 22.69 -14.61 18.64
CA TYR A 139 23.47 -15.31 17.62
C TYR A 139 24.16 -14.34 16.65
N ASN A 140 25.31 -14.75 16.10
CA ASN A 140 25.87 -14.08 14.91
C ASN A 140 25.12 -14.57 13.67
N VAL A 141 24.19 -13.78 13.17
CA VAL A 141 23.32 -14.21 12.06
C VAL A 141 23.93 -13.84 10.70
N VAL A 142 24.00 -14.82 9.81
CA VAL A 142 24.40 -14.65 8.41
C VAL A 142 23.28 -15.15 7.51
N VAL A 143 22.84 -14.31 6.57
CA VAL A 143 21.81 -14.66 5.57
C VAL A 143 22.47 -14.74 4.20
N ILE A 144 22.24 -15.84 3.48
CA ILE A 144 22.78 -16.08 2.14
C ILE A 144 21.61 -16.34 1.19
N SER A 145 21.47 -15.54 0.14
CA SER A 145 20.48 -15.77 -0.91
C SER A 145 20.84 -14.98 -2.16
N PRO A 146 20.70 -15.55 -3.37
CA PRO A 146 20.92 -14.81 -4.62
C PRO A 146 19.84 -13.74 -4.85
N ARG A 147 18.79 -13.73 -4.01
CA ARG A 147 17.68 -12.77 -4.09
C ARG A 147 17.70 -11.80 -2.91
N ASN A 148 17.95 -10.52 -3.18
CA ASN A 148 18.02 -9.46 -2.17
C ASN A 148 16.68 -8.91 -1.67
N TYR A 149 15.56 -9.53 -2.04
CA TYR A 149 14.23 -9.19 -1.58
C TYR A 149 13.44 -10.42 -1.15
N PHE A 150 12.51 -10.21 -0.22
CA PHE A 150 11.39 -11.10 0.03
C PHE A 150 10.32 -10.88 -1.05
N LEU A 151 9.72 -11.97 -1.53
CA LEU A 151 8.64 -11.94 -2.52
C LEU A 151 7.34 -12.45 -1.90
N PHE A 152 6.30 -11.63 -1.91
CA PHE A 152 4.96 -12.02 -1.51
C PHE A 152 4.27 -12.77 -2.65
N THR A 153 4.63 -14.05 -2.79
CA THR A 153 4.25 -14.92 -3.93
C THR A 153 2.74 -15.03 -4.23
N PRO A 154 1.79 -14.94 -3.27
CA PRO A 154 0.38 -15.09 -3.60
C PRO A 154 -0.21 -14.00 -4.51
N LEU A 155 0.44 -12.83 -4.59
CA LEU A 155 0.01 -11.73 -5.47
C LEU A 155 0.84 -11.67 -6.77
N LEU A 156 1.71 -12.66 -7.01
CA LEU A 156 2.52 -12.72 -8.22
C LEU A 156 1.69 -12.91 -9.51
N PRO A 157 0.58 -13.70 -9.53
CA PRO A 157 -0.29 -13.76 -10.71
C PRO A 157 -0.84 -12.40 -11.13
N SER A 158 -1.18 -11.53 -10.19
CA SER A 158 -1.65 -10.16 -10.49
C SER A 158 -0.57 -9.25 -11.11
N CYS A 159 0.71 -9.62 -11.01
CA CYS A 159 1.81 -8.86 -11.61
C CYS A 159 1.97 -9.12 -13.11
N THR A 160 1.49 -10.26 -13.61
CA THR A 160 1.61 -10.62 -15.03
C THR A 160 0.72 -9.77 -15.93
N THR A 161 -0.32 -9.16 -15.37
CA THR A 161 -1.33 -8.36 -16.10
C THR A 161 -1.32 -6.89 -15.73
N GLY A 162 -0.48 -6.47 -14.78
CA GLY A 162 -0.43 -5.07 -14.32
C GLY A 162 -1.55 -4.68 -13.34
N THR A 163 -2.28 -5.66 -12.77
CA THR A 163 -3.20 -5.43 -11.64
C THR A 163 -2.44 -4.94 -10.40
N ILE A 164 -1.24 -5.48 -10.18
CA ILE A 164 -0.30 -5.08 -9.13
C ILE A 164 1.08 -4.90 -9.75
N GLU A 165 1.85 -3.92 -9.28
CA GLU A 165 3.24 -3.78 -9.69
C GLU A 165 4.14 -4.73 -8.90
N HIS A 166 5.12 -5.33 -9.57
CA HIS A 166 6.02 -6.27 -8.91
C HIS A 166 6.75 -5.65 -7.71
N ARG A 167 7.11 -4.36 -7.77
CA ARG A 167 7.77 -3.62 -6.67
C ARG A 167 6.90 -3.48 -5.41
N SER A 168 5.58 -3.63 -5.55
CA SER A 168 4.61 -3.54 -4.46
C SER A 168 4.54 -4.82 -3.63
N ILE A 169 4.93 -5.97 -4.21
CA ILE A 169 4.97 -7.28 -3.56
C ILE A 169 6.39 -7.74 -3.19
N MET A 170 7.39 -6.88 -3.40
CA MET A 170 8.78 -7.08 -3.03
C MET A 170 9.14 -6.26 -1.79
N GLU A 171 9.94 -6.83 -0.89
CA GLU A 171 10.50 -6.12 0.27
C GLU A 171 12.01 -6.35 0.35
N PRO A 172 12.86 -5.31 0.26
CA PRO A 172 14.31 -5.48 0.34
C PRO A 172 14.75 -6.12 1.67
N ILE A 173 15.57 -7.17 1.59
CA ILE A 173 16.02 -7.91 2.77
C ILE A 173 16.88 -7.04 3.66
N ARG A 174 17.72 -6.17 3.09
CA ARG A 174 18.52 -5.22 3.87
C ARG A 174 17.67 -4.28 4.73
N ASN A 175 16.51 -3.85 4.23
CA ASN A 175 15.57 -3.04 5.01
C ASN A 175 15.07 -3.83 6.23
N PHE A 176 14.67 -5.08 6.00
CA PHE A 176 14.25 -5.97 7.07
C PHE A 176 15.36 -6.22 8.11
N LEU A 177 16.59 -6.46 7.66
CA LEU A 177 17.74 -6.75 8.51
C LEU A 177 18.22 -5.55 9.32
N ARG A 178 18.14 -4.32 8.78
CA ARG A 178 18.59 -3.09 9.47
C ARG A 178 17.75 -2.76 10.71
N HIS A 179 16.53 -3.29 10.81
CA HIS A 179 15.61 -3.14 11.95
C HIS A 179 15.79 -4.23 13.02
N LYS A 180 16.81 -5.09 12.88
CA LYS A 180 17.21 -6.01 13.94
C LYS A 180 18.06 -5.32 14.99
N LYS A 181 18.01 -5.81 16.22
CA LYS A 181 18.76 -5.25 17.36
C LYS A 181 20.27 -5.45 17.21
N ALA A 182 20.68 -6.62 16.73
CA ALA A 182 22.07 -6.92 16.40
C ALA A 182 22.26 -6.94 14.88
N ALA A 183 23.46 -6.59 14.42
CA ALA A 183 23.81 -6.57 13.01
C ALA A 183 23.70 -7.97 12.41
N VAL A 184 23.03 -8.07 11.26
CA VAL A 184 22.90 -9.32 10.50
C VAL A 184 23.71 -9.19 9.21
N LYS A 185 24.63 -10.11 8.97
CA LYS A 185 25.40 -10.14 7.73
C LYS A 185 24.52 -10.72 6.62
N TYR A 186 24.51 -10.07 5.46
CA TYR A 186 23.81 -10.55 4.27
C TYR A 186 24.76 -10.66 3.08
N TYR A 187 24.80 -11.83 2.47
CA TYR A 187 25.47 -12.11 1.20
C TYR A 187 24.41 -12.34 0.11
N GLU A 188 24.46 -11.49 -0.91
CA GLU A 188 23.72 -11.70 -2.15
C GLU A 188 24.52 -12.71 -2.99
N ALA A 189 24.28 -13.99 -2.75
CA ALA A 189 25.04 -15.09 -3.32
C ALA A 189 24.22 -16.39 -3.31
N GLU A 190 24.48 -17.27 -4.28
CA GLU A 190 23.93 -18.62 -4.31
C GLU A 190 24.75 -19.56 -3.42
N ALA A 191 24.07 -20.37 -2.59
CA ALA A 191 24.71 -21.48 -1.89
C ALA A 191 24.85 -22.65 -2.86
N THR A 192 26.09 -22.93 -3.29
CA THR A 192 26.38 -23.96 -4.30
C THR A 192 26.57 -25.34 -3.69
N LYS A 193 27.12 -25.41 -2.48
CA LYS A 193 27.37 -26.65 -1.75
C LYS A 193 27.28 -26.43 -0.24
N ILE A 194 26.75 -27.42 0.47
CA ILE A 194 26.74 -27.48 1.94
C ILE A 194 27.59 -28.67 2.34
N ASP A 195 28.70 -28.42 3.05
CA ASP A 195 29.49 -29.49 3.67
C ASP A 195 29.12 -29.57 5.14
N TYR A 196 28.25 -30.53 5.46
CA TYR A 196 27.68 -30.65 6.81
C TYR A 196 28.69 -31.17 7.85
N GLN A 197 29.74 -31.88 7.41
CA GLN A 197 30.77 -32.42 8.30
C GLN A 197 31.79 -31.34 8.67
N LYS A 198 32.24 -30.56 7.68
CA LYS A 198 33.13 -29.40 7.91
C LYS A 198 32.39 -28.18 8.46
N ARG A 199 31.05 -28.20 8.43
CA ARG A 199 30.16 -27.11 8.84
C ARG A 199 30.43 -25.80 8.09
N VAL A 200 30.52 -25.90 6.76
CA VAL A 200 30.70 -24.74 5.88
C VAL A 200 29.68 -24.74 4.74
N VAL A 201 29.28 -23.55 4.31
CA VAL A 201 28.48 -23.31 3.10
C VAL A 201 29.36 -22.63 2.06
N TYR A 202 29.49 -23.23 0.89
CA TYR A 202 30.17 -22.62 -0.25
C TYR A 202 29.18 -21.69 -0.95
N ILE A 203 29.60 -20.46 -1.19
CA ILE A 203 28.79 -19.42 -1.81
C ILE A 203 29.46 -18.87 -3.07
N TYR A 204 28.62 -18.51 -4.04
CA TYR A 204 29.03 -17.90 -5.29
C TYR A 204 28.19 -16.66 -5.55
N ASP A 205 28.85 -15.52 -5.74
CA ASP A 205 28.23 -14.31 -6.26
C ASP A 205 27.94 -14.54 -7.74
N ASP A 206 26.68 -14.48 -8.17
CA ASP A 206 26.23 -14.67 -9.54
C ASP A 206 25.99 -13.34 -10.29
N SER A 207 26.28 -12.19 -9.67
CA SER A 207 26.06 -10.87 -10.27
C SER A 207 26.98 -10.58 -11.46
N GLU A 208 26.56 -9.70 -12.37
CA GLU A 208 27.39 -9.32 -13.53
C GLU A 208 28.67 -8.57 -13.14
N ILE A 209 28.65 -7.88 -11.99
CA ILE A 209 29.79 -7.12 -11.48
C ILE A 209 30.61 -8.02 -10.54
N LYS A 210 31.78 -8.46 -10.98
CA LYS A 210 32.68 -9.28 -10.16
C LYS A 210 33.77 -8.45 -9.51
N GLY A 211 34.02 -8.66 -8.22
CA GLY A 211 35.25 -8.25 -7.55
C GLY A 211 36.33 -9.34 -7.61
N ASP A 212 37.46 -9.10 -6.95
CA ASP A 212 38.58 -10.06 -6.87
C ASP A 212 38.19 -11.41 -6.24
N VAL A 213 37.15 -11.40 -5.41
CA VAL A 213 36.56 -12.58 -4.77
C VAL A 213 35.10 -12.71 -5.17
N SER A 214 34.77 -13.78 -5.89
CA SER A 214 33.40 -14.10 -6.33
C SER A 214 32.89 -15.42 -5.75
N GLN A 215 33.76 -16.20 -5.11
CA GLN A 215 33.44 -17.45 -4.44
C GLN A 215 34.18 -17.53 -3.12
N THR A 216 33.52 -18.05 -2.09
CA THR A 216 34.13 -18.26 -0.77
C THR A 216 33.32 -19.27 0.04
N GLU A 217 33.81 -19.62 1.22
CA GLU A 217 33.10 -20.46 2.19
C GLU A 217 32.67 -19.64 3.42
N VAL A 218 31.54 -20.02 4.00
CA VAL A 218 30.98 -19.41 5.21
C VAL A 218 30.80 -20.51 6.27
N PRO A 219 31.56 -20.47 7.39
CA PRO A 219 31.40 -21.42 8.47
C PRO A 219 30.10 -21.20 9.26
N PHE A 220 29.58 -22.25 9.86
CA PHE A 220 28.38 -22.18 10.70
C PHE A 220 28.46 -23.08 11.93
N ASP A 221 27.85 -22.63 13.03
CA ASP A 221 27.52 -23.50 14.17
C ASP A 221 26.13 -24.12 13.99
N MET A 222 25.21 -23.32 13.43
CA MET A 222 23.82 -23.69 13.18
C MET A 222 23.43 -23.29 11.76
N LEU A 223 22.71 -24.17 11.04
CA LEU A 223 22.29 -23.93 9.66
C LEU A 223 20.78 -24.09 9.51
N VAL A 224 20.13 -23.13 8.87
CA VAL A 224 18.73 -23.24 8.41
C VAL A 224 18.68 -23.21 6.90
N VAL A 225 18.20 -24.30 6.30
CA VAL A 225 17.99 -24.43 4.85
C VAL A 225 16.55 -24.00 4.52
N GLY A 226 16.39 -22.80 3.95
CA GLY A 226 15.11 -22.23 3.53
C GLY A 226 15.09 -21.80 2.06
N VAL A 227 15.75 -22.57 1.19
CA VAL A 227 15.94 -22.27 -0.24
C VAL A 227 14.70 -22.55 -1.11
N GLY A 228 13.67 -23.16 -0.53
CA GLY A 228 12.45 -23.54 -1.24
C GLY A 228 12.68 -24.56 -2.35
N ALA A 229 11.81 -24.57 -3.35
CA ALA A 229 11.86 -25.48 -4.50
C ALA A 229 12.08 -24.72 -5.82
N GLU A 230 12.52 -25.46 -6.85
CA GLU A 230 12.52 -25.02 -8.25
C GLU A 230 11.29 -25.57 -9.00
N ASN A 231 11.08 -25.15 -10.25
CA ASN A 231 9.94 -25.59 -11.05
C ASN A 231 10.16 -27.01 -11.58
N ALA A 232 9.15 -27.89 -11.45
CA ALA A 232 9.22 -29.23 -12.02
C ALA A 232 8.69 -29.25 -13.45
N THR A 233 9.48 -29.80 -14.36
CA THR A 233 9.08 -30.07 -15.75
C THR A 233 8.54 -31.48 -15.94
N PHE A 234 8.68 -32.34 -14.93
CA PHE A 234 8.38 -33.78 -14.97
C PHE A 234 9.10 -34.54 -16.11
N GLY A 235 10.20 -33.99 -16.63
CA GLY A 235 10.93 -34.56 -17.77
C GLY A 235 10.21 -34.38 -19.11
N ILE A 236 9.16 -33.56 -19.18
CA ILE A 236 8.42 -33.27 -20.41
C ILE A 236 9.30 -32.41 -21.33
N PRO A 237 9.64 -32.89 -22.55
CA PRO A 237 10.49 -32.14 -23.48
C PRO A 237 9.85 -30.82 -23.93
N GLY A 238 10.66 -29.77 -24.03
CA GLY A 238 10.24 -28.45 -24.53
C GLY A 238 9.71 -27.48 -23.47
N VAL A 239 9.45 -27.94 -22.23
CA VAL A 239 8.89 -27.08 -21.17
C VAL A 239 9.84 -25.94 -20.81
N ARG A 240 11.14 -26.20 -20.68
CA ARG A 240 12.12 -25.15 -20.32
C ARG A 240 12.43 -24.21 -21.49
N GLU A 241 12.32 -24.74 -22.70
CA GLU A 241 12.67 -24.07 -23.94
C GLU A 241 11.56 -23.11 -24.42
N HIS A 242 10.29 -23.51 -24.25
CA HIS A 242 9.15 -22.79 -24.83
C HIS A 242 8.07 -22.37 -23.82
N GLY A 243 8.06 -22.97 -22.62
CA GLY A 243 7.15 -22.59 -21.55
C GLY A 243 7.69 -21.44 -20.70
N LEU A 244 6.79 -20.63 -20.15
CA LEU A 244 7.12 -19.63 -19.13
C LEU A 244 6.64 -20.12 -17.77
N PHE A 245 7.52 -20.14 -16.77
CA PHE A 245 7.10 -20.43 -15.41
C PHE A 245 6.43 -19.21 -14.76
N LEU A 246 5.84 -19.38 -13.58
CA LEU A 246 5.32 -18.29 -12.74
C LEU A 246 5.75 -18.51 -11.29
N LYS A 247 7.03 -18.24 -10.99
CA LYS A 247 7.63 -18.47 -9.65
C LYS A 247 8.27 -17.21 -9.08
N GLU A 248 8.95 -16.42 -9.93
CA GLU A 248 9.70 -15.23 -9.54
C GLU A 248 9.21 -13.95 -10.27
N VAL A 249 9.70 -12.79 -9.84
CA VAL A 249 9.34 -11.49 -10.47
C VAL A 249 9.73 -11.44 -11.95
N GLY A 250 10.92 -11.95 -12.30
CA GLY A 250 11.38 -11.99 -13.67
C GLY A 250 10.50 -12.87 -14.57
N ASP A 251 9.89 -13.91 -14.00
CA ASP A 251 8.92 -14.74 -14.72
C ASP A 251 7.64 -13.95 -15.04
N ALA A 252 7.10 -13.22 -14.06
CA ALA A 252 5.91 -12.41 -14.26
C ALA A 252 6.12 -11.31 -15.31
N GLN A 253 7.29 -10.68 -15.32
CA GLN A 253 7.67 -9.70 -16.35
C GLN A 253 7.77 -10.34 -17.75
N LYS A 254 8.37 -11.53 -17.87
CA LYS A 254 8.44 -12.28 -19.14
C LYS A 254 7.05 -12.66 -19.65
N ILE A 255 6.16 -13.10 -18.77
CA ILE A 255 4.77 -13.41 -19.13
C ILE A 255 4.05 -12.15 -19.62
N ARG A 256 4.12 -11.05 -18.88
CA ARG A 256 3.52 -9.76 -19.26
C ARG A 256 3.99 -9.31 -20.63
N LYS A 257 5.30 -9.37 -20.87
CA LYS A 257 5.90 -9.07 -22.18
C LYS A 257 5.35 -9.99 -23.27
N ARG A 258 5.32 -11.30 -23.04
CA ARG A 258 4.84 -12.28 -24.03
C ARG A 258 3.37 -12.08 -24.38
N ILE A 259 2.50 -11.76 -23.41
CA ILE A 259 1.08 -11.44 -23.67
C ILE A 259 0.99 -10.30 -24.70
N MET A 260 1.69 -9.20 -24.46
CA MET A 260 1.66 -8.05 -25.37
C MET A 260 2.32 -8.36 -26.72
N ASP A 261 3.43 -9.09 -26.73
CA ASP A 261 4.08 -9.50 -27.98
C ASP A 261 3.14 -10.37 -28.84
N CYS A 262 2.37 -11.26 -28.24
CA CYS A 262 1.35 -12.04 -28.94
C CYS A 262 0.26 -11.13 -29.55
N CYS A 263 -0.27 -10.18 -28.78
CA CYS A 263 -1.29 -9.24 -29.26
C CYS A 263 -0.78 -8.39 -30.43
N GLU A 264 0.40 -7.76 -30.29
CA GLU A 264 0.98 -6.91 -31.33
C GLU A 264 1.39 -7.70 -32.58
N THR A 265 1.83 -8.95 -32.42
CA THR A 265 2.17 -9.82 -33.56
C THR A 265 0.91 -10.30 -34.28
N ALA A 266 -0.18 -10.53 -33.56
CA ALA A 266 -1.47 -10.92 -34.14
C ALA A 266 -2.12 -9.77 -34.93
N THR A 267 -1.88 -8.51 -34.54
CA THR A 267 -2.40 -7.31 -35.24
C THR A 267 -1.47 -6.80 -36.34
N PHE A 268 -0.33 -7.46 -36.58
CA PHE A 268 0.57 -7.07 -37.65
C PHE A 268 -0.12 -7.19 -39.01
N LYS A 269 0.22 -6.27 -39.92
CA LYS A 269 -0.43 -6.17 -41.23
C LYS A 269 -0.27 -7.47 -42.02
N ASP A 270 -1.35 -7.91 -42.66
CA ASP A 270 -1.41 -9.07 -43.56
C ASP A 270 -1.09 -10.42 -42.86
N GLN A 271 -1.33 -10.51 -41.55
CA GLN A 271 -1.13 -11.74 -40.78
C GLN A 271 -2.15 -12.84 -41.16
N ASP A 272 -1.68 -14.09 -41.24
CA ASP A 272 -2.53 -15.24 -41.56
C ASP A 272 -3.62 -15.48 -40.47
N PRO A 273 -4.90 -15.68 -40.83
CA PRO A 273 -5.98 -15.84 -39.86
C PRO A 273 -5.81 -17.00 -38.87
N GLU A 274 -5.19 -18.12 -39.28
CA GLU A 274 -4.93 -19.24 -38.38
C GLU A 274 -3.76 -18.94 -37.43
N GLU A 275 -2.77 -18.17 -37.89
CA GLU A 275 -1.70 -17.68 -37.03
C GLU A 275 -2.21 -16.65 -36.01
N ILE A 276 -3.16 -15.79 -36.38
CA ILE A 276 -3.85 -14.87 -35.45
C ILE A 276 -4.52 -15.65 -34.32
N LYS A 277 -5.31 -16.68 -34.66
CA LYS A 277 -5.95 -17.55 -33.66
C LYS A 277 -4.92 -18.20 -32.75
N ARG A 278 -3.84 -18.74 -33.31
CA ARG A 278 -2.76 -19.36 -32.53
C ARG A 278 -2.12 -18.35 -31.57
N LEU A 279 -1.71 -17.19 -32.06
CA LEU A 279 -1.02 -16.16 -31.25
C LEU A 279 -1.89 -15.68 -30.09
N LEU A 280 -3.20 -15.59 -30.29
CA LEU A 280 -4.17 -15.14 -29.29
C LEU A 280 -4.69 -16.29 -28.39
N HIS A 281 -4.15 -17.49 -28.53
CA HIS A 281 -4.40 -18.61 -27.62
C HIS A 281 -3.41 -18.60 -26.45
N MET A 282 -3.93 -18.41 -25.25
CA MET A 282 -3.18 -18.44 -24.00
C MET A 282 -3.43 -19.75 -23.27
N VAL A 283 -2.40 -20.59 -23.15
CA VAL A 283 -2.48 -21.90 -22.48
C VAL A 283 -1.81 -21.81 -21.11
N VAL A 284 -2.54 -22.25 -20.07
CA VAL A 284 -2.07 -22.33 -18.69
C VAL A 284 -2.06 -23.80 -18.27
N VAL A 285 -0.92 -24.31 -17.81
CA VAL A 285 -0.79 -25.69 -17.34
C VAL A 285 -0.70 -25.73 -15.82
N GLY A 286 -1.65 -26.43 -15.20
CA GLY A 286 -1.77 -26.56 -13.75
C GLY A 286 -3.00 -25.87 -13.19
N GLY A 287 -3.98 -26.64 -12.75
CA GLY A 287 -5.22 -26.23 -12.10
C GLY A 287 -5.10 -26.00 -10.59
N GLY A 288 -3.89 -25.77 -10.07
CA GLY A 288 -3.69 -25.27 -8.70
C GLY A 288 -4.02 -23.77 -8.58
N PRO A 289 -3.96 -23.19 -7.37
CA PRO A 289 -4.27 -21.78 -7.14
C PRO A 289 -3.51 -20.85 -8.10
N THR A 290 -2.21 -21.04 -8.29
CA THR A 290 -1.40 -20.19 -9.18
C THR A 290 -1.91 -20.14 -10.62
N GLY A 291 -2.24 -21.30 -11.21
CA GLY A 291 -2.72 -21.33 -12.60
C GLY A 291 -4.16 -20.83 -12.74
N VAL A 292 -5.01 -21.12 -11.74
CA VAL A 292 -6.39 -20.61 -11.70
C VAL A 292 -6.42 -19.08 -11.53
N GLU A 293 -5.65 -18.54 -10.59
CA GLU A 293 -5.56 -17.10 -10.36
C GLU A 293 -4.99 -16.38 -11.59
N PHE A 294 -3.95 -16.93 -12.23
CA PHE A 294 -3.40 -16.36 -13.46
C PHE A 294 -4.40 -16.41 -14.63
N ALA A 295 -5.11 -17.52 -14.83
CA ALA A 295 -6.12 -17.61 -15.88
C ALA A 295 -7.26 -16.59 -15.67
N GLY A 296 -7.69 -16.40 -14.42
CA GLY A 296 -8.68 -15.38 -14.06
C GLY A 296 -8.17 -13.95 -14.29
N GLU A 297 -6.97 -13.63 -13.81
CA GLU A 297 -6.32 -12.32 -14.03
C GLU A 297 -6.15 -11.99 -15.51
N LEU A 298 -5.74 -12.99 -16.32
CA LEU A 298 -5.55 -12.83 -17.76
C LEU A 298 -6.87 -12.55 -18.48
N GLN A 299 -7.93 -13.27 -18.11
CA GLN A 299 -9.26 -13.06 -18.66
C GLN A 299 -9.82 -11.68 -18.27
N ASP A 300 -9.58 -11.24 -17.04
CA ASP A 300 -9.97 -9.89 -16.59
C ASP A 300 -9.20 -8.79 -17.30
N PHE A 301 -7.93 -9.02 -17.60
CA PHE A 301 -7.13 -8.08 -18.36
C PHE A 301 -7.63 -7.97 -19.80
N PHE A 302 -7.97 -9.09 -20.43
CA PHE A 302 -8.61 -9.08 -21.74
C PHE A 302 -9.95 -8.34 -21.73
N ASN A 303 -10.83 -8.68 -20.78
CA ASN A 303 -12.17 -8.11 -20.67
C ASN A 303 -12.17 -6.64 -20.21
N GLY A 304 -11.27 -6.27 -19.32
CA GLY A 304 -11.19 -4.95 -18.72
C GLY A 304 -10.47 -3.94 -19.60
N ASP A 305 -9.45 -4.38 -20.33
CA ASP A 305 -8.46 -3.50 -20.94
C ASP A 305 -8.23 -3.85 -22.43
N LEU A 306 -7.68 -5.03 -22.75
CA LEU A 306 -7.19 -5.33 -24.11
C LEU A 306 -8.27 -5.22 -25.19
N LYS A 307 -9.47 -5.76 -24.98
CA LYS A 307 -10.53 -5.70 -26.00
C LYS A 307 -11.02 -4.27 -26.28
N LYS A 308 -10.78 -3.33 -25.36
CA LYS A 308 -11.09 -1.91 -25.55
C LYS A 308 -10.00 -1.20 -26.33
N TRP A 309 -8.74 -1.56 -26.08
CA TRP A 309 -7.58 -0.95 -26.75
C TRP A 309 -7.35 -1.52 -28.15
N ILE A 310 -7.62 -2.82 -28.34
CA ILE A 310 -7.39 -3.58 -29.56
C ILE A 310 -8.68 -4.37 -29.89
N PRO A 311 -9.71 -3.73 -30.45
CA PRO A 311 -10.99 -4.42 -30.71
C PRO A 311 -10.86 -5.63 -31.65
N ASP A 312 -9.90 -5.61 -32.58
CA ASP A 312 -9.71 -6.62 -33.62
C ASP A 312 -9.34 -8.02 -33.07
N ILE A 313 -8.80 -8.11 -31.85
CA ILE A 313 -8.44 -9.40 -31.24
C ILE A 313 -9.62 -10.08 -30.53
N THR A 314 -10.77 -9.41 -30.41
CA THR A 314 -11.87 -9.81 -29.52
C THR A 314 -12.40 -11.22 -29.82
N ASP A 315 -12.57 -11.56 -31.10
CA ASP A 315 -13.16 -12.84 -31.50
C ASP A 315 -12.18 -14.02 -31.44
N ASN A 316 -10.88 -13.73 -31.32
CA ASN A 316 -9.82 -14.72 -31.41
C ASN A 316 -9.07 -14.95 -30.08
N PHE A 317 -9.19 -14.05 -29.10
CA PHE A 317 -8.53 -14.21 -27.81
C PHE A 317 -9.20 -15.30 -26.97
N HIS A 318 -8.42 -16.29 -26.53
CA HIS A 318 -8.94 -17.39 -25.74
C HIS A 318 -7.94 -17.94 -24.74
N VAL A 319 -8.45 -18.35 -23.57
CA VAL A 319 -7.67 -18.92 -22.48
C VAL A 319 -8.05 -20.38 -22.29
N THR A 320 -7.06 -21.27 -22.21
CA THR A 320 -7.26 -22.68 -21.89
C THR A 320 -6.41 -23.10 -20.70
N LEU A 321 -7.07 -23.56 -19.64
CA LEU A 321 -6.44 -24.12 -18.45
C LEU A 321 -6.40 -25.66 -18.58
N VAL A 322 -5.20 -26.24 -18.60
CA VAL A 322 -4.95 -27.68 -18.71
C VAL A 322 -4.57 -28.23 -17.34
N GLU A 323 -5.29 -29.25 -16.89
CA GLU A 323 -5.05 -29.93 -15.60
C GLU A 323 -5.05 -31.44 -15.79
N ALA A 324 -4.04 -32.11 -15.23
CA ALA A 324 -3.89 -33.56 -15.34
C ALA A 324 -4.87 -34.33 -14.44
N LEU A 325 -5.25 -33.75 -13.31
CA LEU A 325 -6.24 -34.29 -12.37
C LEU A 325 -7.68 -34.08 -12.87
N PRO A 326 -8.67 -34.76 -12.26
CA PRO A 326 -10.06 -34.61 -12.65
C PRO A 326 -10.67 -33.23 -12.41
N ASN A 327 -10.12 -32.45 -11.49
CA ASN A 327 -10.68 -31.17 -11.03
C ASN A 327 -9.58 -30.12 -10.87
N VAL A 328 -9.93 -28.85 -11.10
CA VAL A 328 -9.13 -27.71 -10.64
C VAL A 328 -9.31 -27.50 -9.13
N LEU A 329 -8.37 -26.81 -8.50
CA LEU A 329 -8.37 -26.50 -7.07
C LEU A 329 -8.67 -27.73 -6.17
N PRO A 330 -7.95 -28.85 -6.32
CA PRO A 330 -8.29 -30.12 -5.66
C PRO A 330 -8.22 -30.07 -4.12
N MET A 331 -7.65 -28.99 -3.55
CA MET A 331 -7.61 -28.74 -2.11
C MET A 331 -8.90 -28.10 -1.55
N PHE A 332 -9.81 -27.63 -2.41
CA PHE A 332 -11.07 -27.01 -2.00
C PHE A 332 -12.22 -28.02 -2.00
N SER A 333 -13.30 -27.68 -1.28
CA SER A 333 -14.53 -28.47 -1.30
C SER A 333 -15.14 -28.58 -2.71
N LYS A 334 -15.84 -29.69 -2.98
CA LYS A 334 -16.50 -29.98 -4.26
C LYS A 334 -17.40 -28.83 -4.74
N GLN A 335 -18.13 -28.19 -3.82
CA GLN A 335 -18.99 -27.04 -4.14
C GLN A 335 -18.20 -25.84 -4.68
N LEU A 336 -17.02 -25.56 -4.13
CA LEU A 336 -16.17 -24.46 -4.59
C LEU A 336 -15.49 -24.78 -5.92
N ILE A 337 -15.15 -26.06 -6.14
CA ILE A 337 -14.67 -26.54 -7.44
C ILE A 337 -15.73 -26.32 -8.52
N GLU A 338 -16.95 -26.81 -8.31
CA GLU A 338 -18.07 -26.62 -9.24
C GLU A 338 -18.39 -25.13 -9.48
N TYR A 339 -18.32 -24.31 -8.44
CA TYR A 339 -18.47 -22.86 -8.55
C TYR A 339 -17.38 -22.21 -9.41
N THR A 340 -16.12 -22.67 -9.26
CA THR A 340 -14.98 -22.19 -10.05
C THR A 340 -15.14 -22.59 -11.52
N GLU A 341 -15.46 -23.85 -11.81
CA GLU A 341 -15.68 -24.34 -13.17
C GLU A 341 -16.83 -23.62 -13.86
N LYS A 342 -17.93 -23.38 -13.14
CA LYS A 342 -19.06 -22.58 -13.63
C LYS A 342 -18.63 -21.14 -13.94
N THR A 343 -17.90 -20.51 -13.04
CA THR A 343 -17.42 -19.13 -13.23
C THR A 343 -16.49 -19.04 -14.44
N PHE A 344 -15.54 -19.97 -14.59
CA PHE A 344 -14.63 -19.99 -15.74
C PHE A 344 -15.37 -20.18 -17.06
N LYS A 345 -16.42 -21.02 -17.08
CA LYS A 345 -17.28 -21.17 -18.24
C LYS A 345 -18.05 -19.89 -18.58
N GLU A 346 -18.56 -19.17 -17.58
CA GLU A 346 -19.20 -17.86 -17.76
C GLU A 346 -18.22 -16.82 -18.33
N GLU A 347 -16.96 -16.87 -17.90
CA GLU A 347 -15.87 -15.99 -18.32
C GLU A 347 -15.15 -16.47 -19.60
N THR A 348 -15.69 -17.46 -20.30
CA THR A 348 -15.13 -18.02 -21.56
C THR A 348 -13.72 -18.64 -21.43
N ILE A 349 -13.31 -19.02 -20.23
CA ILE A 349 -12.08 -19.79 -19.98
C ILE A 349 -12.39 -21.27 -20.18
N THR A 350 -11.65 -21.93 -21.07
CA THR A 350 -11.81 -23.37 -21.31
C THR A 350 -10.99 -24.17 -20.31
N ILE A 351 -11.63 -25.05 -19.54
CA ILE A 351 -10.94 -25.99 -18.64
C ILE A 351 -10.83 -27.36 -19.34
N ARG A 352 -9.61 -27.90 -19.40
CA ARG A 352 -9.27 -29.24 -19.88
C ARG A 352 -8.72 -30.06 -18.71
N THR A 353 -9.58 -30.67 -17.91
CA THR A 353 -9.16 -31.61 -16.87
C THR A 353 -8.84 -32.98 -17.46
N LYS A 354 -8.23 -33.88 -16.67
CA LYS A 354 -7.76 -35.21 -17.11
C LYS A 354 -6.90 -35.15 -18.38
N THR A 355 -6.17 -34.05 -18.55
CA THR A 355 -5.41 -33.74 -19.76
C THR A 355 -3.96 -33.50 -19.36
N MET A 356 -3.08 -34.40 -19.79
CA MET A 356 -1.66 -34.39 -19.41
C MET A 356 -0.81 -33.96 -20.60
N VAL A 357 -0.02 -32.90 -20.44
CA VAL A 357 0.95 -32.48 -21.45
C VAL A 357 2.06 -33.54 -21.57
N LYS A 358 2.42 -33.92 -22.79
CA LYS A 358 3.45 -34.91 -23.11
C LYS A 358 4.67 -34.31 -23.80
N LYS A 359 4.47 -33.21 -24.54
CA LYS A 359 5.53 -32.49 -25.25
C LYS A 359 5.12 -31.04 -25.47
N VAL A 360 6.08 -30.13 -25.42
CA VAL A 360 5.91 -28.73 -25.76
C VAL A 360 6.79 -28.42 -26.97
N THR A 361 6.26 -27.66 -27.93
CA THR A 361 7.01 -27.12 -29.08
C THR A 361 6.93 -25.60 -29.04
N ASP A 362 7.51 -24.90 -30.02
CA ASP A 362 7.44 -23.44 -30.13
C ASP A 362 6.03 -22.92 -30.45
N LYS A 363 5.15 -23.74 -31.06
CA LYS A 363 3.82 -23.33 -31.54
C LYS A 363 2.63 -24.08 -30.93
N TYR A 364 2.84 -25.26 -30.36
CA TYR A 364 1.76 -26.08 -29.81
C TYR A 364 2.25 -27.02 -28.70
N ILE A 365 1.33 -27.49 -27.87
CA ILE A 365 1.54 -28.61 -26.95
C ILE A 365 0.89 -29.88 -27.48
N GLU A 366 1.53 -31.03 -27.24
CA GLU A 366 0.89 -32.35 -27.39
C GLU A 366 0.38 -32.79 -26.01
N ALA A 367 -0.91 -33.03 -25.91
CA ALA A 367 -1.57 -33.40 -24.67
C ALA A 367 -2.36 -34.70 -24.83
N GLU A 368 -2.31 -35.56 -23.81
CA GLU A 368 -3.11 -36.78 -23.72
C GLU A 368 -4.33 -36.48 -22.83
N SER A 369 -5.51 -36.39 -23.45
CA SER A 369 -6.77 -36.23 -22.74
C SER A 369 -7.45 -37.58 -22.51
N THR A 370 -8.06 -37.76 -21.34
CA THR A 370 -8.82 -38.96 -21.00
C THR A 370 -10.31 -38.68 -21.09
N GLY A 371 -10.98 -39.28 -22.06
CA GLY A 371 -12.41 -39.12 -22.29
C GLY A 371 -13.28 -39.71 -21.16
N PRO A 372 -14.60 -39.42 -21.16
CA PRO A 372 -15.54 -39.99 -20.18
C PRO A 372 -15.61 -41.53 -20.22
N ASP A 373 -15.32 -42.12 -21.37
CA ASP A 373 -15.24 -43.57 -21.59
C ASP A 373 -13.90 -44.19 -21.15
N GLY A 374 -12.99 -43.38 -20.60
CA GLY A 374 -11.66 -43.78 -20.16
C GLY A 374 -10.63 -43.92 -21.29
N LYS A 375 -11.01 -43.67 -22.56
CA LYS A 375 -10.07 -43.73 -23.67
C LYS A 375 -9.15 -42.51 -23.67
N LYS A 376 -7.89 -42.76 -23.99
CA LYS A 376 -6.85 -41.73 -24.11
C LYS A 376 -6.75 -41.28 -25.55
N GLN A 377 -6.78 -39.97 -25.75
CA GLN A 377 -6.59 -39.35 -27.05
C GLN A 377 -5.43 -38.36 -26.99
N LEU A 378 -4.52 -38.44 -27.96
CA LEU A 378 -3.50 -37.44 -28.14
C LEU A 378 -4.09 -36.29 -28.98
N GLU A 379 -4.04 -35.07 -28.46
CA GLU A 379 -4.47 -33.86 -29.14
C GLU A 379 -3.34 -32.83 -29.20
N ARG A 380 -3.40 -31.96 -30.21
CA ARG A 380 -2.51 -30.81 -30.35
C ARG A 380 -3.27 -29.55 -30.01
N ILE A 381 -2.72 -28.76 -29.10
CA ILE A 381 -3.30 -27.48 -28.68
C ILE A 381 -2.29 -26.39 -29.09
N PRO A 382 -2.58 -25.61 -30.15
CA PRO A 382 -1.76 -24.47 -30.54
C PRO A 382 -1.67 -23.45 -29.40
N TYR A 383 -0.66 -22.59 -29.37
CA TYR A 383 -0.61 -21.48 -28.41
C TYR A 383 0.28 -20.33 -28.90
N GLY A 384 0.03 -19.13 -28.39
CA GLY A 384 0.96 -17.99 -28.45
C GLY A 384 1.74 -17.81 -27.15
N LEU A 385 1.05 -18.02 -26.01
CA LEU A 385 1.62 -18.06 -24.68
C LEU A 385 1.36 -19.42 -24.02
N LEU A 386 2.39 -20.00 -23.42
CA LEU A 386 2.28 -21.16 -22.54
C LEU A 386 2.84 -20.82 -21.16
N VAL A 387 2.00 -20.85 -20.13
CA VAL A 387 2.42 -20.67 -18.74
C VAL A 387 2.37 -22.00 -18.00
N TRP A 388 3.52 -22.42 -17.46
CA TRP A 388 3.68 -23.64 -16.68
C TRP A 388 3.63 -23.34 -15.17
N ALA A 389 2.46 -23.55 -14.57
CA ALA A 389 2.15 -23.21 -13.18
C ALA A 389 1.96 -24.46 -12.30
N THR A 390 2.68 -25.55 -12.59
CA THR A 390 2.57 -26.82 -11.86
C THR A 390 3.93 -27.41 -11.48
N GLY A 391 3.94 -28.12 -10.35
CA GLY A 391 5.05 -28.96 -9.92
C GLY A 391 6.20 -28.21 -9.26
N ASN A 392 6.62 -28.73 -8.10
CA ASN A 392 7.85 -28.32 -7.41
C ASN A 392 8.90 -29.44 -7.53
N ALA A 393 10.15 -29.07 -7.73
CA ALA A 393 11.30 -29.96 -7.75
C ALA A 393 12.37 -29.51 -6.75
N VAL A 394 13.13 -30.48 -6.24
CA VAL A 394 14.20 -30.24 -5.27
C VAL A 394 15.38 -29.55 -5.96
N ARG A 395 15.87 -28.45 -5.36
CA ARG A 395 17.04 -27.71 -5.88
C ARG A 395 18.33 -28.54 -5.83
N PRO A 396 19.30 -28.29 -6.73
CA PRO A 396 20.58 -29.02 -6.77
C PRO A 396 21.33 -29.06 -5.43
N VAL A 397 21.48 -27.91 -4.74
CA VAL A 397 22.16 -27.85 -3.43
C VAL A 397 21.51 -28.73 -2.36
N VAL A 398 20.18 -28.90 -2.42
CA VAL A 398 19.45 -29.76 -1.50
C VAL A 398 19.60 -31.23 -1.88
N LYS A 399 19.57 -31.56 -3.19
CA LYS A 399 19.86 -32.91 -3.68
C LYS A 399 21.26 -33.36 -3.28
N ASP A 400 22.25 -32.46 -3.41
CA ASP A 400 23.63 -32.70 -2.99
C ASP A 400 23.70 -32.99 -1.49
N LEU A 401 23.13 -32.13 -0.63
CA LEU A 401 23.10 -32.35 0.82
C LEU A 401 22.40 -33.67 1.21
N MET A 402 21.28 -34.01 0.56
CA MET A 402 20.59 -35.28 0.77
C MET A 402 21.47 -36.49 0.44
N SER A 403 22.31 -36.39 -0.59
CA SER A 403 23.22 -37.48 -0.97
C SER A 403 24.35 -37.71 0.04
N GLN A 404 24.72 -36.69 0.80
CA GLN A 404 25.78 -36.76 1.81
C GLN A 404 25.31 -37.40 3.13
N ILE A 405 24.01 -37.38 3.45
CA ILE A 405 23.47 -37.80 4.75
C ILE A 405 22.77 -39.15 4.61
N PRO A 406 23.27 -40.25 5.23
CA PRO A 406 22.68 -41.59 5.08
C PRO A 406 21.19 -41.67 5.45
N ALA A 407 20.76 -40.93 6.48
CA ALA A 407 19.37 -40.87 6.91
C ALA A 407 18.41 -40.20 5.89
N GLN A 408 18.94 -39.57 4.85
CA GLN A 408 18.18 -38.91 3.78
C GLN A 408 18.06 -39.77 2.51
N LYS A 409 18.67 -40.97 2.48
CA LYS A 409 18.70 -41.92 1.34
C LYS A 409 17.35 -42.12 0.67
N ASP A 410 16.27 -42.23 1.44
CA ASP A 410 14.93 -42.54 0.93
C ASP A 410 14.09 -41.29 0.66
N SER A 411 14.62 -40.10 0.97
CA SER A 411 13.93 -38.87 0.69
C SER A 411 14.03 -38.51 -0.80
N ARG A 412 12.92 -38.03 -1.36
CA ARG A 412 12.77 -37.69 -2.80
C ARG A 412 12.23 -36.29 -3.03
N ARG A 413 11.44 -35.77 -2.10
CA ARG A 413 10.69 -34.51 -2.23
C ARG A 413 11.38 -33.31 -1.55
N GLY A 414 12.42 -33.53 -0.77
CA GLY A 414 13.15 -32.52 0.00
C GLY A 414 13.93 -33.14 1.15
N LEU A 415 14.41 -32.35 2.11
CA LEU A 415 15.06 -32.84 3.33
C LEU A 415 14.03 -33.39 4.29
N ALA A 416 14.12 -34.67 4.65
CA ALA A 416 13.29 -35.25 5.69
C ALA A 416 13.68 -34.66 7.05
N VAL A 417 12.70 -34.08 7.74
CA VAL A 417 12.89 -33.45 9.06
C VAL A 417 12.14 -34.19 10.16
N ASN A 418 12.57 -34.02 11.40
CA ASN A 418 11.81 -34.47 12.58
C ASN A 418 10.74 -33.43 12.98
N GLU A 419 10.04 -33.69 14.07
CA GLU A 419 8.98 -32.85 14.63
C GLU A 419 9.47 -31.50 15.17
N TYR A 420 10.79 -31.30 15.30
CA TYR A 420 11.43 -30.02 15.63
C TYR A 420 12.07 -29.35 14.41
N LEU A 421 11.77 -29.85 13.20
CA LEU A 421 12.27 -29.38 11.90
C LEU A 421 13.78 -29.57 11.70
N VAL A 422 14.43 -30.40 12.53
CA VAL A 422 15.83 -30.80 12.38
C VAL A 422 15.93 -31.79 11.23
N VAL A 423 16.90 -31.61 10.34
CA VAL A 423 17.19 -32.55 9.25
C VAL A 423 17.63 -33.88 9.85
N LYS A 424 16.90 -34.96 9.54
CA LYS A 424 17.19 -36.30 10.08
C LYS A 424 18.63 -36.72 9.73
N GLY A 425 19.35 -37.22 10.73
CA GLY A 425 20.77 -37.56 10.62
C GLY A 425 21.74 -36.41 10.95
N THR A 426 21.23 -35.28 11.43
CA THR A 426 22.02 -34.11 11.88
C THR A 426 21.48 -33.59 13.22
N GLU A 427 22.27 -32.76 13.90
CA GLU A 427 21.89 -32.16 15.19
C GLU A 427 21.73 -30.63 15.11
N ASN A 428 22.44 -29.99 14.18
CA ASN A 428 22.56 -28.54 14.07
C ASN A 428 22.12 -27.99 12.70
N ILE A 429 21.36 -28.77 11.93
CA ILE A 429 20.82 -28.36 10.62
C ILE A 429 19.30 -28.49 10.65
N TRP A 430 18.61 -27.40 10.33
CA TRP A 430 17.16 -27.33 10.19
C TRP A 430 16.78 -27.04 8.75
N ALA A 431 15.58 -27.43 8.35
CA ALA A 431 15.01 -27.08 7.05
C ALA A 431 13.58 -26.58 7.19
N VAL A 432 13.20 -25.58 6.39
CA VAL A 432 11.85 -24.97 6.39
C VAL A 432 11.35 -24.68 4.99
N GLY A 433 10.03 -24.68 4.83
CA GLY A 433 9.32 -24.44 3.57
C GLY A 433 9.51 -25.57 2.57
N ASP A 434 9.39 -25.24 1.28
CA ASP A 434 9.28 -26.24 0.20
C ASP A 434 10.50 -27.17 0.04
N CYS A 435 11.65 -26.86 0.67
CA CYS A 435 12.80 -27.77 0.67
C CYS A 435 12.75 -28.82 1.80
N ALA A 436 11.83 -28.71 2.75
CA ALA A 436 11.65 -29.64 3.87
C ALA A 436 10.46 -30.59 3.63
N VAL A 437 10.56 -31.80 4.16
CA VAL A 437 9.49 -32.80 4.17
C VAL A 437 9.03 -33.01 5.61
N ALA A 438 8.12 -32.14 6.06
CA ALA A 438 7.50 -32.15 7.40
C ALA A 438 6.09 -32.79 7.41
N ASN A 439 5.73 -33.55 6.37
CA ASN A 439 4.39 -34.14 6.16
C ASN A 439 3.24 -33.12 5.96
N TYR A 440 3.56 -31.88 5.60
CA TYR A 440 2.58 -30.85 5.25
C TYR A 440 2.68 -30.43 3.78
N ALA A 441 1.65 -29.74 3.28
CA ALA A 441 1.65 -29.24 1.91
C ALA A 441 2.66 -28.08 1.73
N PRO A 442 3.37 -28.00 0.58
CA PRO A 442 4.35 -26.94 0.32
C PRO A 442 3.64 -25.61 0.04
N THR A 443 3.36 -24.87 1.11
CA THR A 443 2.60 -23.61 1.06
C THR A 443 3.32 -22.50 1.83
N ALA A 444 3.08 -21.25 1.43
CA ALA A 444 3.53 -20.08 2.16
C ALA A 444 3.07 -20.09 3.63
N GLN A 445 1.86 -20.60 3.91
CA GLN A 445 1.30 -20.68 5.25
C GLN A 445 2.09 -21.66 6.14
N VAL A 446 2.41 -22.84 5.62
CA VAL A 446 3.25 -23.83 6.32
C VAL A 446 4.64 -23.26 6.56
N ALA A 447 5.30 -22.75 5.51
CA ALA A 447 6.64 -22.19 5.62
C ALA A 447 6.71 -21.04 6.64
N ALA A 448 5.69 -20.16 6.67
CA ALA A 448 5.64 -19.07 7.63
C ALA A 448 5.48 -19.55 9.08
N GLN A 449 4.69 -20.60 9.31
CA GLN A 449 4.51 -21.19 10.64
C GLN A 449 5.77 -21.95 11.09
N GLU A 450 6.41 -22.69 10.20
CA GLU A 450 7.70 -23.37 10.44
C GLU A 450 8.79 -22.37 10.83
N GLY A 451 8.95 -21.28 10.06
CA GLY A 451 9.90 -20.22 10.38
C GLY A 451 9.59 -19.57 11.73
N ALA A 452 8.32 -19.27 12.01
CA ALA A 452 7.91 -18.72 13.31
C ALA A 452 8.10 -19.70 14.49
N PHE A 453 8.01 -21.01 14.24
CA PHE A 453 8.33 -22.04 15.22
C PHE A 453 9.83 -22.09 15.49
N LEU A 454 10.68 -22.13 14.45
CA LEU A 454 12.13 -22.12 14.62
C LEU A 454 12.64 -20.88 15.34
N ALA A 455 12.05 -19.71 15.08
CA ALA A 455 12.42 -18.49 15.81
C ALA A 455 12.20 -18.63 17.32
N ARG A 456 11.06 -19.21 17.71
CA ARG A 456 10.75 -19.48 19.12
C ARG A 456 11.70 -20.53 19.70
N LEU A 457 11.99 -21.59 18.93
CA LEU A 457 12.91 -22.64 19.32
C LEU A 457 14.31 -22.07 19.60
N PHE A 458 14.87 -21.31 18.67
CA PHE A 458 16.20 -20.72 18.84
C PHE A 458 16.25 -19.68 19.96
N ASN A 459 15.21 -18.87 20.14
CA ASN A 459 15.15 -17.95 21.28
C ASN A 459 15.08 -18.71 22.62
N ASN A 460 14.41 -19.86 22.67
CA ASN A 460 14.33 -20.70 23.87
C ASN A 460 15.63 -21.48 24.13
N MET A 461 16.32 -21.93 23.08
CA MET A 461 17.65 -22.55 23.18
C MET A 461 18.65 -21.58 23.77
N ALA A 462 18.72 -20.35 23.26
CA ALA A 462 19.62 -19.32 23.79
C ALA A 462 19.33 -19.00 25.27
N LYS A 463 18.05 -18.86 25.64
CA LYS A 463 17.65 -18.66 27.04
C LYS A 463 18.01 -19.84 27.93
N THR A 464 17.92 -21.05 27.41
CA THR A 464 18.30 -22.28 28.13
C THR A 464 19.80 -22.28 28.39
N GLU A 465 20.62 -22.01 27.38
CA GLU A 465 22.08 -21.92 27.52
C GLU A 465 22.48 -20.81 28.50
N GLN A 466 21.82 -19.65 28.44
CA GLN A 466 22.05 -18.56 29.40
C GLN A 466 21.74 -18.99 30.84
N ILE A 467 20.57 -19.60 31.09
CA ILE A 467 20.18 -20.04 32.43
C ILE A 467 21.10 -21.15 32.95
N GLU A 468 21.55 -22.07 32.08
CA GLU A 468 22.49 -23.13 32.46
C GLU A 468 23.87 -22.57 32.81
N GLY A 469 24.34 -21.55 32.08
CA GLY A 469 25.56 -20.81 32.42
C GLY A 469 25.44 -20.08 33.76
N GLU A 470 24.33 -19.37 34.00
CA GLU A 470 24.05 -18.71 35.28
C GLU A 470 23.97 -19.70 36.45
N LEU A 471 23.33 -20.86 36.23
CA LEU A 471 23.27 -21.94 37.23
C LEU A 471 24.66 -22.47 37.58
N THR A 472 25.53 -22.66 36.59
CA THR A 472 26.92 -23.10 36.80
C THR A 472 27.68 -22.09 37.67
N ASN A 473 27.59 -20.80 37.33
CA ASN A 473 28.23 -19.73 38.10
C ASN A 473 27.70 -19.63 39.54
N LEU A 474 26.39 -19.81 39.74
CA LEU A 474 25.78 -19.77 41.07
C LEU A 474 26.11 -21.02 41.89
N SER A 475 26.26 -22.19 41.28
CA SER A 475 26.75 -23.39 41.96
C SER A 475 28.17 -23.17 42.49
N ASP A 476 29.06 -22.59 41.69
CA ASP A 476 30.42 -22.24 42.13
C ASP A 476 30.40 -21.17 43.25
N ALA A 477 29.50 -20.19 43.17
CA ALA A 477 29.34 -19.16 44.20
C ALA A 477 28.77 -19.73 45.51
N GLN A 478 27.88 -20.72 45.43
CA GLN A 478 27.31 -21.42 46.59
C GLN A 478 28.40 -22.16 47.36
N GLU A 479 29.31 -22.83 46.66
CA GLU A 479 30.44 -23.56 47.25
C GLU A 479 31.39 -22.60 48.00
N LYS A 480 31.63 -21.41 47.42
CA LYS A 480 32.54 -20.39 47.97
C LYS A 480 31.90 -19.43 48.99
N ALA A 481 30.63 -19.61 49.35
CA ALA A 481 29.90 -18.68 50.20
C ALA A 481 30.47 -18.63 51.65
N PRO A 482 30.70 -17.42 52.22
CA PRO A 482 31.40 -17.25 53.50
C PRO A 482 30.51 -17.51 54.73
N SER A 483 29.19 -17.47 54.59
CA SER A 483 28.23 -17.69 55.67
C SER A 483 27.06 -18.55 55.22
N LYS A 484 26.36 -19.14 56.20
CA LYS A 484 25.16 -19.96 55.94
C LYS A 484 24.05 -19.13 55.28
N ASP A 485 23.81 -17.91 55.75
CA ASP A 485 22.76 -17.03 55.22
C ASP A 485 23.02 -16.67 53.75
N ALA A 486 24.28 -16.36 53.39
CA ALA A 486 24.67 -16.10 52.01
C ALA A 486 24.52 -17.34 51.12
N ARG A 487 24.80 -18.54 51.66
CA ARG A 487 24.59 -19.81 50.96
C ARG A 487 23.10 -20.09 50.71
N ASP A 488 22.24 -19.78 51.68
CA ASP A 488 20.80 -19.99 51.59
C ASP A 488 20.15 -19.04 50.57
N GLU A 489 20.63 -17.80 50.46
CA GLU A 489 20.20 -16.84 49.42
C GLU A 489 20.57 -17.33 48.01
N VAL A 490 21.81 -17.77 47.80
CA VAL A 490 22.25 -18.34 46.51
C VAL A 490 21.43 -19.58 46.15
N PHE A 491 21.12 -20.44 47.13
CA PHE A 491 20.28 -21.61 46.93
C PHE A 491 18.85 -21.25 46.49
N ALA A 492 18.27 -20.17 47.06
CA ALA A 492 16.96 -19.68 46.63
C ALA A 492 16.97 -19.22 45.17
N ASN A 493 18.03 -18.53 44.73
CA ASN A 493 18.22 -18.11 43.35
C ASN A 493 18.37 -19.29 42.39
N ILE A 494 19.16 -20.31 42.76
CA ILE A 494 19.29 -21.57 42.01
C ILE A 494 17.92 -22.23 41.83
N LYS A 495 17.10 -22.30 42.89
CA LYS A 495 15.76 -22.89 42.84
C LYS A 495 14.83 -22.14 41.89
N ASP A 496 14.88 -20.80 41.87
CA ASP A 496 14.10 -20.00 40.93
C ASP A 496 14.56 -20.21 39.48
N LEU A 497 15.87 -20.19 39.22
CA LEU A 497 16.42 -20.45 37.89
C LEU A 497 16.10 -21.86 37.39
N GLN A 498 16.20 -22.89 38.22
CA GLN A 498 15.77 -24.25 37.86
C GLN A 498 14.27 -24.34 37.54
N LYS A 499 13.43 -23.53 38.20
CA LYS A 499 12.00 -23.42 37.88
C LYS A 499 11.78 -22.73 36.54
N ARG A 500 12.54 -21.68 36.23
CA ARG A 500 12.54 -21.02 34.91
C ARG A 500 13.04 -21.95 33.81
N LEU A 501 14.15 -22.65 34.03
CA LEU A 501 14.74 -23.62 33.09
C LEU A 501 13.72 -24.69 32.69
N ARG A 502 13.02 -25.26 33.66
CA ARG A 502 11.95 -26.26 33.41
C ARG A 502 10.85 -25.71 32.51
N ARG A 503 10.47 -24.44 32.66
CA ARG A 503 9.46 -23.79 31.81
C ARG A 503 9.97 -23.51 30.40
N VAL A 504 11.23 -23.08 30.26
CA VAL A 504 11.82 -22.77 28.94
C VAL A 504 12.07 -24.03 28.12
N LYS A 505 12.52 -25.13 28.76
CA LYS A 505 12.72 -26.43 28.12
C LYS A 505 11.41 -27.11 27.69
N GLN A 506 10.26 -26.69 28.23
CA GLN A 506 8.96 -27.25 27.88
C GLN A 506 8.43 -26.67 26.55
N MET A 507 9.06 -27.06 25.43
CA MET A 507 8.58 -26.73 24.08
C MET A 507 8.08 -27.98 23.37
N GLY A 508 6.80 -27.96 22.97
CA GLY A 508 6.20 -29.03 22.18
C GLY A 508 6.72 -29.09 20.73
N PRO A 509 6.43 -30.19 20.02
CA PRO A 509 6.77 -30.33 18.60
C PRO A 509 6.07 -29.28 17.74
N PHE A 510 6.54 -29.12 16.50
CA PHE A 510 5.87 -28.31 15.50
C PHE A 510 4.54 -28.95 15.10
N GLU A 511 3.47 -28.19 15.25
CA GLU A 511 2.14 -28.56 14.78
C GLU A 511 1.63 -27.48 13.85
N TYR A 512 1.33 -27.87 12.62
CA TYR A 512 0.73 -26.97 11.63
C TYR A 512 -0.75 -26.71 11.96
N SER A 513 -1.11 -25.43 12.00
CA SER A 513 -2.50 -24.98 12.11
C SER A 513 -3.00 -24.51 10.74
N HIS A 514 -3.89 -25.28 10.11
CA HIS A 514 -4.50 -24.87 8.84
C HIS A 514 -5.46 -23.70 9.07
N GLN A 515 -5.17 -22.55 8.45
CA GLN A 515 -6.00 -21.34 8.60
C GLN A 515 -6.99 -21.15 7.44
N GLY A 516 -7.08 -22.14 6.55
CA GLY A 516 -7.87 -22.08 5.34
C GLY A 516 -7.06 -21.84 4.08
N SER A 517 -7.78 -21.86 2.95
CA SER A 517 -7.27 -21.68 1.59
C SER A 517 -8.07 -20.61 0.85
N LEU A 518 -7.39 -19.83 0.00
CA LEU A 518 -7.96 -18.72 -0.77
C LEU A 518 -7.50 -18.83 -2.22
N ALA A 519 -8.39 -18.56 -3.17
CA ALA A 519 -8.02 -18.41 -4.58
C ALA A 519 -8.90 -17.36 -5.26
N TYR A 520 -8.27 -16.44 -5.99
CA TYR A 520 -8.96 -15.58 -6.94
C TYR A 520 -9.38 -16.39 -8.18
N ILE A 521 -10.57 -16.12 -8.73
CA ILE A 521 -11.11 -16.89 -9.86
C ILE A 521 -11.62 -15.99 -11.01
N GLY A 522 -11.12 -14.75 -11.12
CA GLY A 522 -11.54 -13.79 -12.15
C GLY A 522 -12.84 -13.05 -11.80
N SER A 523 -13.14 -12.01 -12.57
CA SER A 523 -14.35 -11.19 -12.51
C SER A 523 -14.76 -10.73 -11.12
N GLU A 524 -13.78 -10.27 -10.32
CA GLU A 524 -13.99 -9.80 -8.94
C GLU A 524 -14.69 -10.87 -8.07
N LYS A 525 -14.44 -12.15 -8.34
CA LYS A 525 -14.89 -13.30 -7.54
C LYS A 525 -13.68 -14.05 -6.98
N ALA A 526 -13.84 -14.60 -5.78
CA ALA A 526 -12.86 -15.49 -5.16
C ALA A 526 -13.58 -16.66 -4.48
N VAL A 527 -12.82 -17.71 -4.18
CA VAL A 527 -13.24 -18.82 -3.32
C VAL A 527 -12.39 -18.85 -2.06
N ALA A 528 -13.03 -19.17 -0.94
CA ALA A 528 -12.39 -19.29 0.35
C ALA A 528 -12.94 -20.53 1.07
N ASP A 529 -12.03 -21.32 1.62
CA ASP A 529 -12.33 -22.42 2.52
C ASP A 529 -11.62 -22.15 3.84
N ILE A 530 -12.35 -21.68 4.85
CA ILE A 530 -11.77 -21.16 6.10
C ILE A 530 -12.14 -22.08 7.25
N THR A 531 -11.15 -22.48 8.03
CA THR A 531 -11.39 -23.20 9.29
C THR A 531 -11.70 -22.20 10.39
N TRP A 532 -12.91 -22.23 10.94
CA TRP A 532 -13.35 -21.35 12.02
C TRP A 532 -13.96 -22.15 13.17
N LEU A 533 -13.40 -22.00 14.37
CA LEU A 533 -13.75 -22.76 15.57
C LEU A 533 -13.61 -24.28 15.33
N THR A 534 -14.72 -24.98 15.13
CA THR A 534 -14.80 -26.44 14.93
C THR A 534 -15.34 -26.83 13.55
N GLY A 535 -15.63 -25.87 12.67
CA GLY A 535 -16.20 -26.10 11.35
C GLY A 535 -15.37 -25.49 10.22
N ASN A 536 -15.58 -26.01 9.00
CA ASN A 536 -15.07 -25.42 7.77
C ASN A 536 -16.18 -24.59 7.11
N PHE A 537 -15.84 -23.35 6.76
CA PHE A 537 -16.73 -22.41 6.08
C PHE A 537 -16.26 -22.21 4.65
N ALA A 538 -16.98 -22.81 3.70
CA ALA A 538 -16.76 -22.66 2.27
C ALA A 538 -17.63 -21.52 1.72
N THR A 539 -17.01 -20.54 1.07
CA THR A 539 -17.71 -19.40 0.48
C THR A 539 -17.10 -18.97 -0.86
N GLY A 540 -17.94 -18.45 -1.76
CA GLY A 540 -17.53 -18.02 -3.10
C GLY A 540 -18.30 -16.78 -3.55
N GLY A 541 -17.64 -15.93 -4.35
CA GLY A 541 -18.23 -14.76 -4.99
C GLY A 541 -17.59 -13.44 -4.60
N THR A 542 -18.31 -12.34 -4.83
CA THR A 542 -17.75 -10.98 -4.72
C THR A 542 -17.46 -10.56 -3.28
N LEU A 543 -18.27 -10.97 -2.30
CA LEU A 543 -17.95 -10.74 -0.89
C LEU A 543 -16.69 -11.49 -0.47
N THR A 544 -16.52 -12.72 -0.96
CA THR A 544 -15.31 -13.52 -0.76
C THR A 544 -14.10 -12.87 -1.42
N TYR A 545 -14.26 -12.20 -2.56
CA TYR A 545 -13.20 -11.43 -3.19
C TYR A 545 -12.73 -10.23 -2.34
N TYR A 546 -13.66 -9.48 -1.73
CA TYR A 546 -13.25 -8.43 -0.78
C TYR A 546 -12.57 -9.01 0.47
N PHE A 547 -13.02 -10.17 0.94
CA PHE A 547 -12.33 -10.91 2.00
C PHE A 547 -10.92 -11.34 1.58
N TRP A 548 -10.76 -11.90 0.37
CA TRP A 548 -9.46 -12.26 -0.23
C TRP A 548 -8.52 -11.05 -0.25
N ARG A 549 -8.97 -9.88 -0.73
CA ARG A 549 -8.17 -8.65 -0.73
C ARG A 549 -7.74 -8.24 0.67
N SER A 550 -8.68 -8.26 1.62
CA SER A 550 -8.43 -7.91 3.02
C SER A 550 -7.43 -8.87 3.68
N ALA A 551 -7.60 -10.17 3.46
CA ALA A 551 -6.73 -11.22 4.00
C ALA A 551 -5.29 -11.05 3.48
N TYR A 552 -5.09 -10.94 2.16
CA TYR A 552 -3.76 -10.76 1.59
C TYR A 552 -3.09 -9.45 1.99
N LEU A 553 -3.86 -8.37 2.13
CA LEU A 553 -3.35 -7.10 2.65
C LEU A 553 -2.88 -7.25 4.12
N SER A 554 -3.64 -7.97 4.94
CA SER A 554 -3.25 -8.21 6.34
C SER A 554 -1.98 -9.06 6.45
N MET A 555 -1.80 -10.04 5.53
CA MET A 555 -0.67 -10.98 5.49
C MET A 555 0.62 -10.38 4.95
N CYS A 556 0.57 -9.22 4.25
CA CYS A 556 1.77 -8.54 3.76
C CYS A 556 2.82 -8.31 4.87
N PHE A 557 4.11 -8.39 4.53
CA PHE A 557 5.16 -8.44 5.56
C PHE A 557 5.54 -7.07 6.14
N SER A 558 5.39 -5.98 5.38
CA SER A 558 5.71 -4.61 5.78
C SER A 558 4.52 -3.66 5.57
N THR A 559 4.53 -2.52 6.25
CA THR A 559 3.57 -1.42 6.00
C THR A 559 3.72 -0.86 4.59
N ARG A 560 4.95 -0.86 4.05
CA ARG A 560 5.25 -0.45 2.67
C ARG A 560 4.49 -1.31 1.66
N ASN A 561 4.59 -2.65 1.73
CA ASN A 561 3.87 -3.54 0.81
C ASN A 561 2.36 -3.29 0.88
N ARG A 562 1.80 -3.13 2.08
CA ARG A 562 0.37 -2.88 2.27
C ARG A 562 -0.10 -1.62 1.54
N VAL A 563 0.61 -0.51 1.76
CA VAL A 563 0.27 0.77 1.12
C VAL A 563 0.40 0.66 -0.40
N LEU A 564 1.49 0.08 -0.89
CA LEU A 564 1.74 -0.03 -2.34
C LEU A 564 0.72 -0.93 -3.05
N VAL A 565 0.40 -2.11 -2.49
CA VAL A 565 -0.63 -3.00 -3.04
C VAL A 565 -2.00 -2.33 -3.06
N LEU A 566 -2.36 -1.61 -2.00
CA LEU A 566 -3.62 -0.86 -1.95
C LEU A 566 -3.66 0.24 -3.02
N VAL A 567 -2.57 0.99 -3.17
CA VAL A 567 -2.45 2.03 -4.21
C VAL A 567 -2.56 1.41 -5.60
N ASP A 568 -1.92 0.27 -5.86
CA ASP A 568 -2.01 -0.42 -7.16
C ASP A 568 -3.42 -0.88 -7.46
N TRP A 569 -4.14 -1.47 -6.50
CA TRP A 569 -5.54 -1.85 -6.70
C TRP A 569 -6.43 -0.65 -7.01
N VAL A 570 -6.21 0.50 -6.35
CA VAL A 570 -6.95 1.73 -6.64
C VAL A 570 -6.56 2.25 -8.03
N LYS A 571 -5.26 2.31 -8.34
CA LYS A 571 -4.72 2.75 -9.64
C LYS A 571 -5.32 1.91 -10.77
N ALA A 572 -5.23 0.58 -10.67
CA ALA A 572 -5.76 -0.34 -11.67
C ALA A 572 -7.27 -0.18 -11.87
N LYS A 573 -8.02 0.08 -10.79
CA LYS A 573 -9.48 0.29 -10.88
C LYS A 573 -9.85 1.64 -11.51
N VAL A 574 -9.10 2.71 -11.21
CA VAL A 574 -9.39 4.07 -11.66
C VAL A 574 -8.89 4.34 -13.08
N PHE A 575 -7.67 3.87 -13.40
CA PHE A 575 -6.98 4.19 -14.66
C PHE A 575 -6.87 3.01 -15.63
N GLY A 576 -7.26 1.81 -15.21
CA GLY A 576 -6.96 0.58 -15.94
C GLY A 576 -5.57 0.03 -15.57
N ARG A 577 -5.25 -1.15 -16.09
CA ARG A 577 -3.97 -1.82 -15.83
C ARG A 577 -2.85 -1.20 -16.66
N ASP A 578 -1.65 -1.12 -16.10
CA ASP A 578 -0.48 -0.68 -16.85
C ASP A 578 0.26 -1.90 -17.40
N VAL A 579 0.44 -1.97 -18.73
CA VAL A 579 1.22 -3.01 -19.41
C VAL A 579 2.34 -2.48 -20.29
N SER A 580 2.73 -1.20 -20.11
CA SER A 580 3.83 -0.60 -20.86
C SER A 580 5.11 -1.46 -20.78
N ARG A 581 5.78 -1.64 -21.95
CA ARG A 581 6.94 -2.53 -22.13
C ARG A 581 8.19 -2.03 -21.41
N GLU A 582 8.32 -0.72 -21.30
CA GLU A 582 9.30 -0.06 -20.45
C GLU A 582 8.60 0.30 -19.15
N SER A 583 9.26 0.09 -18.01
CA SER A 583 8.71 0.50 -16.72
C SER A 583 8.70 2.03 -16.61
N ILE A 584 7.79 2.70 -17.31
CA ILE A 584 7.52 4.13 -17.16
C ILE A 584 6.61 4.30 -15.94
N LEU A 585 7.09 3.86 -14.79
CA LEU A 585 6.56 4.26 -13.49
C LEU A 585 7.50 5.27 -12.83
N GLU A 586 8.10 6.15 -13.63
CA GLU A 586 8.71 7.36 -13.10
C GLU A 586 7.63 8.42 -12.77
N SER A 587 6.51 8.47 -13.48
CA SER A 587 5.65 9.67 -13.46
C SER A 587 4.89 9.95 -12.16
N ILE A 588 4.51 8.92 -11.40
CA ILE A 588 3.83 9.09 -10.09
C ILE A 588 4.81 8.96 -8.93
N ILE A 589 5.88 8.17 -9.12
CA ILE A 589 6.97 8.04 -8.15
C ILE A 589 7.83 9.31 -8.10
N ILE A 590 7.87 10.12 -9.15
CA ILE A 590 8.57 11.42 -9.20
C ILE A 590 8.08 12.40 -8.11
N ILE A 591 6.81 12.34 -7.70
CA ILE A 591 6.31 13.15 -6.59
C ILE A 591 6.93 12.70 -5.25
N ILE A 592 7.39 11.45 -5.17
CA ILE A 592 7.92 10.82 -3.94
C ILE A 592 9.46 10.68 -3.95
N MET A 593 10.11 10.48 -5.10
CA MET A 593 11.55 10.17 -5.23
C MET A 593 12.43 11.31 -5.78
N GLY A 594 11.87 12.51 -5.93
CA GLY A 594 12.62 13.67 -6.39
C GLY A 594 12.68 13.76 -7.91
N ILE A 595 12.76 14.98 -8.40
CA ILE A 595 12.91 15.30 -9.83
C ILE A 595 14.38 15.63 -10.12
N SER A 596 14.79 15.47 -11.38
CA SER A 596 16.09 16.01 -11.80
C SER A 596 16.06 17.53 -11.86
N TYR A 597 17.22 18.16 -11.67
CA TYR A 597 17.37 19.62 -11.83
C TYR A 597 16.83 20.14 -13.17
N SER A 598 17.07 19.40 -14.26
CA SER A 598 16.59 19.78 -15.60
C SER A 598 15.06 19.84 -15.69
N LYS A 599 14.34 19.01 -14.93
CA LYS A 599 12.88 19.07 -14.83
C LYS A 599 12.44 20.18 -13.87
N ALA A 600 13.13 20.31 -12.73
CA ALA A 600 12.82 21.30 -11.70
C ALA A 600 12.84 22.74 -12.22
N ARG A 601 13.85 23.10 -13.03
CA ARG A 601 14.01 24.44 -13.59
C ARG A 601 12.86 24.89 -14.50
N TYR A 602 12.08 23.97 -15.07
CA TYR A 602 10.91 24.31 -15.89
C TYR A 602 9.60 24.15 -15.13
N LEU A 603 9.47 23.08 -14.34
CA LEU A 603 8.25 22.78 -13.61
C LEU A 603 7.89 23.87 -12.59
N ALA A 604 8.87 24.34 -11.81
CA ALA A 604 8.62 25.37 -10.80
C ALA A 604 8.13 26.70 -11.44
N PRO A 605 8.83 27.32 -12.42
CA PRO A 605 8.33 28.54 -13.05
C PRO A 605 7.00 28.38 -13.77
N ALA A 606 6.77 27.25 -14.45
CA ALA A 606 5.51 27.00 -15.15
C ALA A 606 4.32 26.93 -14.18
N SER A 607 4.50 26.24 -13.04
CA SER A 607 3.48 26.17 -12.00
C SER A 607 3.19 27.55 -11.38
N PHE A 608 4.22 28.36 -11.13
CA PHE A 608 4.07 29.72 -10.61
C PHE A 608 3.29 30.61 -11.59
N LEU A 609 3.60 30.52 -12.89
CA LEU A 609 2.91 31.30 -13.91
C LEU A 609 1.42 30.92 -13.99
N PHE A 610 1.10 29.64 -13.86
CA PHE A 610 -0.29 29.16 -13.80
C PHE A 610 -1.04 29.76 -12.61
N ASP A 611 -0.48 29.62 -11.39
CA ASP A 611 -1.09 30.17 -10.19
C ASP A 611 -1.24 31.68 -10.30
N PHE A 612 -0.19 32.39 -10.71
CA PHE A 612 -0.23 33.83 -10.89
C PHE A 612 -1.33 34.27 -11.87
N ALA A 613 -1.47 33.61 -13.02
CA ALA A 613 -2.51 33.90 -13.99
C ALA A 613 -3.92 33.63 -13.42
N ALA A 614 -4.10 32.53 -12.69
CA ALA A 614 -5.36 32.21 -12.02
C ALA A 614 -5.69 33.25 -10.94
N GLN A 615 -4.72 33.73 -10.17
CA GLN A 615 -4.89 34.79 -9.17
C GLN A 615 -5.32 36.11 -9.81
N GLN A 616 -4.72 36.50 -10.95
CA GLN A 616 -5.16 37.69 -11.70
C GLN A 616 -6.61 37.53 -12.17
N TYR A 617 -6.97 36.37 -12.71
CA TYR A 617 -8.37 36.06 -13.06
C TYR A 617 -9.29 36.20 -11.83
N GLY A 618 -8.86 35.64 -10.70
CA GLY A 618 -9.57 35.67 -9.42
C GLY A 618 -9.93 37.08 -8.95
N MET A 619 -8.99 38.01 -9.07
CA MET A 619 -9.15 39.40 -8.65
C MET A 619 -9.91 40.26 -9.67
N LEU A 620 -9.79 39.98 -10.96
CA LEU A 620 -10.32 40.81 -12.04
C LEU A 620 -11.68 40.34 -12.58
N SER A 621 -12.15 39.13 -12.23
CA SER A 621 -13.46 38.63 -12.65
C SER A 621 -14.61 39.29 -11.89
N SER A 622 -15.85 39.06 -12.34
CA SER A 622 -17.07 39.43 -11.62
C SER A 622 -18.00 38.21 -11.52
N PRO A 623 -18.33 37.71 -10.33
CA PRO A 623 -17.81 38.16 -9.03
C PRO A 623 -16.29 37.96 -8.93
N ASN A 624 -15.60 38.84 -8.21
CA ASN A 624 -14.19 38.63 -7.87
C ASN A 624 -14.09 37.79 -6.58
N MET A 625 -12.89 37.31 -6.27
CA MET A 625 -12.63 36.48 -5.07
C MET A 625 -13.10 37.13 -3.76
N LYS A 626 -13.02 38.46 -3.65
CA LYS A 626 -13.46 39.20 -2.46
C LYS A 626 -14.98 39.26 -2.39
N ASP A 627 -15.68 39.44 -3.51
CA ASP A 627 -17.15 39.40 -3.55
C ASP A 627 -17.65 38.04 -3.05
N VAL A 628 -17.06 36.95 -3.54
CA VAL A 628 -17.40 35.59 -3.07
C VAL A 628 -17.08 35.42 -1.58
N HIS A 629 -15.96 35.96 -1.10
CA HIS A 629 -15.63 35.93 0.32
C HIS A 629 -16.68 36.66 1.18
N ASP A 630 -17.06 37.88 0.79
CA ASP A 630 -18.02 38.70 1.52
C ASP A 630 -19.43 38.08 1.52
N ASP A 631 -19.79 37.34 0.47
CA ASP A 631 -21.05 36.60 0.38
C ASP A 631 -21.08 35.33 1.25
N ASN A 632 -19.91 34.81 1.66
CA ASN A 632 -19.76 33.50 2.32
C ASN A 632 -19.02 33.59 3.66
N LEU A 633 -19.25 34.67 4.41
CA LEU A 633 -18.63 34.88 5.72
C LEU A 633 -18.99 33.78 6.73
N SER A 634 -18.02 33.42 7.55
CA SER A 634 -18.07 32.38 8.58
C SER A 634 -17.10 32.68 9.72
N PHE A 635 -17.11 31.86 10.78
CA PHE A 635 -16.36 32.10 12.02
C PHE A 635 -14.84 32.00 11.87
N PHE A 636 -14.32 31.48 10.75
CA PHE A 636 -12.90 31.59 10.39
C PHE A 636 -12.67 32.45 9.14
N SER A 637 -13.53 33.45 8.88
CA SER A 637 -13.28 34.40 7.80
C SER A 637 -12.23 35.44 8.21
N PRO A 638 -11.06 35.48 7.54
CA PRO A 638 -10.05 36.50 7.79
C PRO A 638 -10.46 37.82 7.15
N GLN A 639 -9.64 38.86 7.37
CA GLN A 639 -9.73 40.10 6.62
C GLN A 639 -8.99 39.95 5.26
N PRO A 640 -9.65 40.13 4.09
CA PRO A 640 -9.03 39.87 2.78
C PRO A 640 -7.77 40.68 2.43
N TYR A 641 -7.66 41.91 2.90
CA TYR A 641 -6.47 42.75 2.68
C TYR A 641 -5.25 42.29 3.50
N PHE A 642 -5.46 41.66 4.67
CA PHE A 642 -4.36 41.00 5.38
C PHE A 642 -3.83 39.81 4.59
N ILE A 643 -4.70 39.09 3.88
CA ILE A 643 -4.25 38.02 2.99
C ILE A 643 -3.40 38.61 1.86
N ALA A 644 -3.89 39.66 1.19
CA ALA A 644 -3.15 40.34 0.13
C ALA A 644 -1.78 40.91 0.59
N LEU A 645 -1.73 41.50 1.79
CA LEU A 645 -0.50 42.05 2.37
C LEU A 645 0.58 40.98 2.61
N PHE A 646 0.16 39.75 2.89
CA PHE A 646 1.07 38.62 3.10
C PHE A 646 1.59 38.04 1.77
N PHE A 647 0.70 37.90 0.77
CA PHE A 647 1.04 37.28 -0.52
C PHE A 647 2.01 38.11 -1.35
N PHE A 648 1.97 39.45 -1.27
CA PHE A 648 2.82 40.29 -2.12
C PHE A 648 4.33 40.11 -1.85
N PRO A 649 4.85 40.22 -0.60
CA PRO A 649 6.25 39.90 -0.30
C PRO A 649 6.61 38.44 -0.61
N GLN A 650 5.66 37.53 -0.42
CA GLN A 650 5.84 36.11 -0.71
C GLN A 650 6.07 35.86 -2.21
N GLN A 651 5.35 36.55 -3.10
CA GLN A 651 5.56 36.44 -4.55
C GLN A 651 6.95 36.92 -4.97
N ILE A 652 7.47 37.98 -4.34
CA ILE A 652 8.83 38.46 -4.58
C ILE A 652 9.85 37.39 -4.15
N ALA A 653 9.69 36.81 -2.96
CA ALA A 653 10.57 35.74 -2.49
C ALA A 653 10.55 34.52 -3.43
N GLN A 654 9.37 34.14 -3.95
CA GLN A 654 9.23 33.09 -4.94
C GLN A 654 9.98 33.41 -6.24
N LEU A 655 9.84 34.62 -6.78
CA LEU A 655 10.56 35.01 -8.00
C LEU A 655 12.07 34.97 -7.83
N VAL A 656 12.59 35.43 -6.68
CA VAL A 656 14.02 35.34 -6.36
C VAL A 656 14.48 33.88 -6.23
N TRP A 657 13.68 33.03 -5.59
CA TRP A 657 13.96 31.60 -5.46
C TRP A 657 13.95 30.87 -6.80
N LEU A 658 12.97 31.16 -7.66
CA LEU A 658 12.88 30.63 -9.02
C LEU A 658 14.08 31.05 -9.87
N TRP A 659 14.51 32.32 -9.73
CA TRP A 659 15.71 32.82 -10.40
C TRP A 659 16.98 32.08 -9.93
N LYS A 660 17.12 31.83 -8.61
CA LYS A 660 18.23 31.04 -8.06
C LYS A 660 18.18 29.58 -8.52
N LEU A 661 16.99 28.97 -8.59
CA LEU A 661 16.80 27.61 -9.11
C LEU A 661 17.26 27.56 -10.57
N TRP A 662 16.83 28.53 -11.37
CA TRP A 662 17.22 28.64 -12.77
C TRP A 662 18.72 28.83 -12.98
N LYS A 663 19.37 29.60 -12.11
CA LYS A 663 20.82 29.85 -12.16
C LYS A 663 21.68 28.76 -11.52
N LYS A 664 21.07 27.77 -10.86
CA LYS A 664 21.78 26.76 -10.07
C LYS A 664 22.67 27.42 -9.00
N ASP A 665 22.13 28.46 -8.36
CA ASP A 665 22.87 29.32 -7.43
C ASP A 665 22.91 28.70 -6.02
N GLY A 666 24.10 28.27 -5.59
CA GLY A 666 24.35 27.60 -4.31
C GLY A 666 25.26 26.37 -4.44
N THR A 667 25.58 25.74 -3.32
CA THR A 667 26.25 24.43 -3.27
C THR A 667 25.35 23.32 -3.81
N GLU A 668 25.92 22.18 -4.17
CA GLU A 668 25.16 21.04 -4.70
C GLU A 668 24.03 20.59 -3.75
N LYS A 669 24.29 20.61 -2.43
CA LYS A 669 23.28 20.29 -1.40
C LYS A 669 22.12 21.28 -1.38
N GLU A 670 22.41 22.57 -1.51
CA GLU A 670 21.40 23.65 -1.50
C GLU A 670 20.56 23.65 -2.77
N VAL A 671 21.19 23.42 -3.93
CA VAL A 671 20.47 23.23 -5.19
C VAL A 671 19.58 22.00 -5.10
N GLN A 672 20.07 20.90 -4.53
CA GLN A 672 19.28 19.69 -4.36
C GLN A 672 18.11 19.89 -3.40
N GLU A 673 18.26 20.71 -2.35
CA GLU A 673 17.16 21.11 -1.45
C GLU A 673 16.03 21.82 -2.23
N MET A 674 16.38 22.77 -3.10
CA MET A 674 15.41 23.47 -3.95
C MET A 674 14.72 22.53 -4.95
N VAL A 675 15.50 21.63 -5.57
CA VAL A 675 15.00 20.60 -6.49
C VAL A 675 14.04 19.65 -5.78
N ASN A 676 14.35 19.25 -4.55
CA ASN A 676 13.51 18.36 -3.74
C ASN A 676 12.18 19.01 -3.33
N TYR A 677 12.17 20.33 -3.12
CA TYR A 677 10.94 21.06 -2.80
C TYR A 677 10.04 21.28 -4.03
N THR A 678 10.62 21.37 -5.22
CA THR A 678 9.91 21.76 -6.46
C THR A 678 8.63 20.96 -6.75
N PRO A 679 8.53 19.64 -6.55
CA PRO A 679 7.26 18.91 -6.77
C PRO A 679 6.13 19.38 -5.84
N VAL A 680 6.46 19.65 -4.58
CA VAL A 680 5.49 20.13 -3.57
C VAL A 680 5.11 21.58 -3.86
N TYR A 681 6.09 22.40 -4.25
CA TYR A 681 5.85 23.76 -4.74
C TYR A 681 4.89 23.79 -5.93
N ALA A 682 5.15 22.97 -6.94
CA ALA A 682 4.32 22.91 -8.15
C ALA A 682 2.90 22.39 -7.87
N LEU A 683 2.77 21.37 -7.01
CA LEU A 683 1.46 20.91 -6.56
C LEU A 683 0.69 22.02 -5.85
N GLY A 684 1.36 22.78 -4.97
CA GLY A 684 0.74 23.89 -4.26
C GLY A 684 0.19 24.95 -5.20
N ASN A 685 1.02 25.42 -6.15
CA ASN A 685 0.60 26.39 -7.17
C ASN A 685 -0.56 25.87 -8.03
N ILE A 686 -0.53 24.60 -8.43
CA ILE A 686 -1.64 24.01 -9.21
C ILE A 686 -2.91 23.96 -8.35
N CYS A 687 -2.83 23.54 -7.09
CA CYS A 687 -3.98 23.49 -6.20
C CYS A 687 -4.57 24.89 -5.95
N ILE A 688 -3.74 25.89 -5.68
CA ILE A 688 -4.18 27.28 -5.43
C ILE A 688 -4.80 27.88 -6.70
N GLY A 689 -4.14 27.75 -7.85
CA GLY A 689 -4.69 28.23 -9.11
C GLY A 689 -5.98 27.50 -9.50
N THR A 690 -6.09 26.20 -9.25
CA THR A 690 -7.33 25.44 -9.51
C THR A 690 -8.45 25.82 -8.55
N TRP A 691 -8.11 26.00 -7.27
CA TRP A 691 -9.04 26.47 -6.24
C TRP A 691 -9.72 27.77 -6.66
N MET A 692 -8.98 28.70 -7.27
CA MET A 692 -9.50 30.00 -7.69
C MET A 692 -10.70 29.89 -8.64
N PHE A 693 -10.67 28.96 -9.60
CA PHE A 693 -11.77 28.79 -10.55
C PHE A 693 -13.05 28.33 -9.86
N PHE A 694 -12.94 27.36 -8.93
CA PHE A 694 -14.10 26.86 -8.18
C PHE A 694 -14.59 27.86 -7.13
N TRP A 695 -13.67 28.59 -6.50
CA TRP A 695 -14.00 29.66 -5.57
C TRP A 695 -14.80 30.75 -6.26
N ASN A 696 -14.32 31.29 -7.39
CA ASN A 696 -15.03 32.35 -8.11
C ASN A 696 -16.36 31.88 -8.73
N ALA A 697 -16.52 30.58 -8.95
CA ALA A 697 -17.80 29.97 -9.33
C ALA A 697 -18.75 29.73 -8.14
N SER A 698 -18.36 30.13 -6.91
CA SER A 698 -19.06 29.87 -5.65
C SER A 698 -19.28 28.38 -5.34
N ASP A 699 -18.49 27.48 -5.93
CA ASP A 699 -18.47 26.05 -5.61
C ASP A 699 -17.48 25.77 -4.47
N LEU A 700 -17.85 26.21 -3.27
CA LEU A 700 -16.98 26.22 -2.10
C LEU A 700 -16.58 24.82 -1.62
N ARG A 701 -17.41 23.79 -1.91
CA ARG A 701 -17.09 22.42 -1.49
C ARG A 701 -16.02 21.80 -2.37
N THR A 702 -16.14 22.00 -3.68
CA THR A 702 -15.13 21.52 -4.63
C THR A 702 -13.84 22.31 -4.46
N SER A 703 -13.90 23.63 -4.25
CA SER A 703 -12.71 24.44 -4.00
C SER A 703 -11.96 23.97 -2.74
N ASN A 704 -12.67 23.64 -1.65
CA ASN A 704 -12.06 23.18 -0.40
C ASN A 704 -11.25 21.87 -0.57
N ILE A 705 -11.55 21.03 -1.56
CA ILE A 705 -10.75 19.81 -1.84
C ILE A 705 -9.30 20.20 -2.16
N PHE A 706 -9.10 21.22 -3.00
CA PHE A 706 -7.77 21.66 -3.41
C PHE A 706 -7.00 22.31 -2.26
N VAL A 707 -7.70 23.02 -1.37
CA VAL A 707 -7.12 23.55 -0.13
C VAL A 707 -6.63 22.43 0.77
N ILE A 708 -7.46 21.40 1.00
CA ILE A 708 -7.07 20.24 1.81
C ILE A 708 -5.83 19.55 1.23
N VAL A 709 -5.80 19.32 -0.09
CA VAL A 709 -4.67 18.68 -0.76
C VAL A 709 -3.39 19.52 -0.62
N ASN A 710 -3.46 20.82 -0.91
CA ASN A 710 -2.31 21.73 -0.77
C ASN A 710 -1.80 21.77 0.68
N THR A 711 -2.69 22.06 1.63
CA THR A 711 -2.32 22.23 3.05
C THR A 711 -1.68 20.96 3.61
N LEU A 712 -2.25 19.78 3.34
CA LEU A 712 -1.67 18.52 3.80
C LEU A 712 -0.30 18.25 3.16
N ALA A 713 -0.13 18.53 1.86
CA ALA A 713 1.13 18.33 1.17
C ALA A 713 2.25 19.24 1.71
N GLN A 714 1.96 20.53 1.91
CA GLN A 714 2.93 21.50 2.43
C GLN A 714 3.31 21.20 3.88
N LEU A 715 2.33 20.92 4.75
CA LEU A 715 2.58 20.54 6.15
C LEU A 715 3.39 19.24 6.23
N ALA A 716 3.07 18.24 5.41
CA ALA A 716 3.83 16.99 5.36
C ALA A 716 5.28 17.23 4.92
N TYR A 717 5.51 18.08 3.92
CA TYR A 717 6.87 18.40 3.46
C TYR A 717 7.68 19.12 4.55
N VAL A 718 7.13 20.19 5.12
CA VAL A 718 7.79 20.99 6.17
C VAL A 718 8.11 20.15 7.40
N SER A 719 7.25 19.18 7.76
CA SER A 719 7.45 18.34 8.95
C SER A 719 8.32 17.10 8.75
N THR A 720 8.49 16.61 7.51
CA THR A 720 9.14 15.30 7.28
C THR A 720 10.29 15.30 6.27
N ARG A 721 10.43 16.33 5.44
CA ARG A 721 11.40 16.36 4.33
C ARG A 721 12.26 17.61 4.27
N LEU A 722 11.80 18.72 4.83
CA LEU A 722 12.57 19.97 4.84
C LEU A 722 13.79 19.82 5.78
N PRO A 723 15.04 20.02 5.29
CA PRO A 723 16.24 19.98 6.11
C PRO A 723 16.27 21.07 7.20
N THR A 724 17.30 21.08 8.04
CA THR A 724 17.49 22.15 9.03
C THR A 724 17.84 23.47 8.34
N LEU A 725 17.19 24.57 8.76
CA LEU A 725 17.41 25.91 8.20
C LEU A 725 18.88 26.36 8.40
N ARG A 726 19.52 26.76 7.30
CA ARG A 726 20.83 27.41 7.27
C ARG A 726 20.65 28.91 7.03
N THR A 727 20.77 29.72 8.09
CA THR A 727 20.49 31.17 8.04
C THR A 727 21.48 31.96 7.21
N SER A 728 22.72 31.48 7.08
CA SER A 728 23.77 32.07 6.24
C SER A 728 23.59 31.81 4.74
N SER A 729 22.73 30.85 4.36
CA SER A 729 22.52 30.43 2.98
C SER A 729 21.24 31.03 2.41
N THR A 730 21.35 31.89 1.40
CA THR A 730 20.17 32.48 0.76
C THR A 730 19.27 31.43 0.07
N PRO A 731 19.80 30.41 -0.65
CA PRO A 731 18.96 29.33 -1.21
C PRO A 731 18.17 28.54 -0.17
N SER A 732 18.82 28.16 0.95
CA SER A 732 18.14 27.44 2.04
C SER A 732 17.12 28.34 2.72
N LEU A 733 17.49 29.58 3.07
CA LEU A 733 16.58 30.56 3.67
C LEU A 733 15.33 30.77 2.81
N LEU A 734 15.47 30.97 1.50
CA LEU A 734 14.33 31.16 0.60
C LEU A 734 13.47 29.89 0.49
N THR A 735 14.08 28.70 0.43
CA THR A 735 13.32 27.44 0.39
C THR A 735 12.49 27.26 1.66
N HIS A 736 13.05 27.59 2.82
CA HIS A 736 12.34 27.58 4.09
C HIS A 736 11.25 28.65 4.18
N VAL A 737 11.52 29.88 3.74
CA VAL A 737 10.52 30.96 3.74
C VAL A 737 9.35 30.57 2.85
N ILE A 738 9.59 30.10 1.63
CA ILE A 738 8.50 29.73 0.70
C ILE A 738 7.73 28.52 1.22
N SER A 739 8.41 27.43 1.56
CA SER A 739 7.72 26.20 2.01
C SER A 739 6.90 26.41 3.29
N LYS A 740 7.43 27.17 4.26
CA LYS A 740 6.72 27.43 5.51
C LYS A 740 5.62 28.46 5.37
N THR A 741 5.76 29.45 4.48
CA THR A 741 4.66 30.40 4.21
C THR A 741 3.52 29.72 3.45
N PHE A 742 3.80 28.85 2.48
CA PHE A 742 2.78 27.99 1.86
C PHE A 742 2.06 27.11 2.88
N ALA A 743 2.82 26.45 3.77
CA ALA A 743 2.25 25.62 4.83
C ALA A 743 1.43 26.45 5.84
N GLY A 744 1.93 27.63 6.22
CA GLY A 744 1.31 28.54 7.18
C GLY A 744 -0.03 29.05 6.68
N ILE A 745 -0.05 29.73 5.53
CA ILE A 745 -1.29 30.19 4.91
C ILE A 745 -2.25 29.01 4.68
N GLY A 746 -1.73 27.84 4.31
CA GLY A 746 -2.54 26.64 4.15
C GLY A 746 -3.36 26.27 5.41
N VAL A 747 -2.86 26.56 6.62
CA VAL A 747 -3.63 26.37 7.86
C VAL A 747 -4.82 27.33 7.91
N LEU A 748 -4.59 28.61 7.61
CA LEU A 748 -5.66 29.61 7.54
C LEU A 748 -6.68 29.27 6.46
N ASP A 749 -6.23 28.92 5.26
CA ASP A 749 -7.09 28.56 4.14
C ASP A 749 -7.94 27.34 4.49
N LEU A 750 -7.35 26.32 5.13
CA LEU A 750 -8.09 25.13 5.56
C LEU A 750 -9.22 25.49 6.52
N LEU A 751 -8.95 26.35 7.51
CA LEU A 751 -9.94 26.82 8.47
C LEU A 751 -11.03 27.65 7.79
N HIS A 752 -10.64 28.64 6.99
CA HIS A 752 -11.54 29.56 6.32
C HIS A 752 -12.44 28.87 5.30
N ASN A 753 -11.85 28.11 4.37
CA ASN A 753 -12.58 27.45 3.29
C ASN A 753 -13.51 26.36 3.83
N THR A 754 -13.07 25.60 4.83
CA THR A 754 -13.93 24.62 5.49
C THR A 754 -15.10 25.30 6.20
N SER A 755 -14.88 26.40 6.92
CA SER A 755 -15.99 27.08 7.59
C SER A 755 -16.93 27.76 6.59
N ALA A 756 -16.42 28.33 5.50
CA ALA A 756 -17.23 28.95 4.45
C ALA A 756 -18.09 27.90 3.71
N ALA A 757 -17.52 26.74 3.37
CA ALA A 757 -18.21 25.70 2.61
C ALA A 757 -19.31 24.97 3.40
N TYR A 758 -19.15 24.82 4.72
CA TYR A 758 -20.05 24.01 5.55
C TYR A 758 -20.85 24.80 6.59
N TYR A 759 -20.42 26.02 6.93
CA TYR A 759 -21.07 26.86 7.93
C TYR A 759 -21.23 28.32 7.45
N PRO A 760 -21.77 28.55 6.24
CA PRO A 760 -21.94 29.91 5.72
C PRO A 760 -22.89 30.72 6.62
N GLY A 761 -22.56 31.99 6.83
CA GLY A 761 -23.31 32.93 7.67
C GLY A 761 -23.13 32.75 9.19
N GLN A 762 -22.37 31.75 9.65
CA GLN A 762 -22.14 31.52 11.07
C GLN A 762 -20.90 32.26 11.56
N LEU A 763 -21.06 33.42 12.18
CA LEU A 763 -19.94 34.24 12.69
C LEU A 763 -19.45 33.85 14.10
N ALA A 764 -20.19 33.00 14.81
CA ALA A 764 -19.85 32.56 16.16
C ALA A 764 -19.64 31.03 16.20
N PRO A 765 -18.44 30.54 16.55
CA PRO A 765 -18.19 29.11 16.64
C PRO A 765 -18.70 28.51 17.96
N SER A 766 -18.88 27.20 17.97
CA SER A 766 -19.20 26.45 19.20
C SER A 766 -18.07 26.53 20.24
N GLY A 767 -18.38 26.33 21.53
CA GLY A 767 -17.38 26.32 22.59
C GLY A 767 -16.24 25.32 22.36
N LEU A 768 -16.55 24.14 21.79
CA LEU A 768 -15.54 23.15 21.43
C LEU A 768 -14.57 23.67 20.36
N VAL A 769 -15.08 24.32 19.31
CA VAL A 769 -14.25 24.90 18.24
C VAL A 769 -13.34 25.99 18.82
N LYS A 770 -13.84 26.82 19.75
CA LYS A 770 -13.01 27.83 20.45
C LYS A 770 -11.85 27.20 21.19
N VAL A 771 -12.09 26.14 21.96
CA VAL A 771 -11.04 25.43 22.72
C VAL A 771 -10.04 24.76 21.79
N LEU A 772 -10.52 24.02 20.78
CA LEU A 772 -9.65 23.33 19.82
C LEU A 772 -8.79 24.29 19.01
N THR A 773 -9.30 25.48 18.69
CA THR A 773 -8.51 26.53 18.03
C THR A 773 -7.35 26.97 18.91
N GLY A 774 -7.62 27.33 20.17
CA GLY A 774 -6.57 27.79 21.09
C GLY A 774 -5.51 26.73 21.37
N VAL A 775 -5.94 25.49 21.66
CA VAL A 775 -5.03 24.36 21.90
C VAL A 775 -4.24 24.02 20.63
N GLY A 776 -4.91 23.96 19.48
CA GLY A 776 -4.29 23.63 18.19
C GLY A 776 -3.18 24.60 17.82
N PHE A 777 -3.46 25.91 17.85
CA PHE A 777 -2.46 26.94 17.56
C PHE A 777 -1.34 27.00 18.62
N GLY A 778 -1.65 26.79 19.90
CA GLY A 778 -0.63 26.72 20.95
C GLY A 778 0.34 25.56 20.76
N VAL A 779 -0.17 24.36 20.45
CA VAL A 779 0.66 23.18 20.15
C VAL A 779 1.44 23.38 18.86
N ALA A 780 0.79 23.84 17.79
CA ALA A 780 1.47 24.10 16.52
C ALA A 780 2.58 25.15 16.67
N GLY A 781 2.34 26.22 17.45
CA GLY A 781 3.33 27.22 17.81
C GLY A 781 4.52 26.64 18.58
N ALA A 782 4.27 25.80 19.59
CA ALA A 782 5.34 25.13 20.35
C ALA A 782 6.20 24.19 19.49
N LEU A 783 5.60 23.61 18.45
CA LEU A 783 6.25 22.72 17.50
C LEU A 783 6.82 23.44 16.28
N SER A 784 6.71 24.76 16.18
CA SER A 784 7.17 25.55 15.05
C SER A 784 8.50 26.27 15.31
N ASP A 785 9.28 26.48 14.25
CA ASP A 785 10.30 27.53 14.27
C ASP A 785 9.69 28.92 14.05
N TRP A 786 10.52 29.96 14.20
CA TRP A 786 10.07 31.35 14.11
C TRP A 786 9.42 31.74 12.77
N ILE A 787 9.75 31.10 11.65
CA ILE A 787 9.15 31.39 10.35
C ILE A 787 7.72 30.84 10.29
N PHE A 788 7.56 29.53 10.54
CA PHE A 788 6.24 28.88 10.50
C PHE A 788 5.35 29.38 11.65
N GLY A 789 5.91 29.54 12.85
CA GLY A 789 5.21 30.08 14.01
C GLY A 789 4.76 31.53 13.82
N GLY A 790 5.58 32.34 13.14
CA GLY A 790 5.19 33.69 12.73
C GLY A 790 3.97 33.71 11.82
N CYS A 791 3.87 32.76 10.88
CA CYS A 791 2.69 32.61 10.02
C CYS A 791 1.45 32.26 10.84
N LEU A 792 1.54 31.32 11.78
CA LEU A 792 0.42 30.94 12.65
C LEU A 792 -0.10 32.11 13.50
N VAL A 793 0.81 32.95 14.01
CA VAL A 793 0.43 34.17 14.74
C VAL A 793 -0.25 35.16 13.80
N TYR A 794 0.29 35.35 12.59
CA TYR A 794 -0.30 36.22 11.57
C TYR A 794 -1.73 35.77 11.21
N ASP A 795 -1.95 34.48 11.03
CA ASP A 795 -3.27 33.91 10.70
C ASP A 795 -4.30 34.22 11.79
N LEU A 796 -3.92 34.07 13.07
CA LEU A 796 -4.79 34.42 14.19
C LEU A 796 -5.11 35.91 14.24
N VAL A 797 -4.15 36.77 13.91
CA VAL A 797 -4.38 38.22 13.82
C VAL A 797 -5.33 38.54 12.66
N ALA A 798 -5.11 37.95 11.48
CA ALA A 798 -5.96 38.14 10.31
C ALA A 798 -7.41 37.71 10.58
N LEU A 799 -7.59 36.60 11.30
CA LEU A 799 -8.89 36.14 11.79
C LEU A 799 -9.49 37.09 12.82
N ALA A 800 -8.73 37.53 13.82
CA ALA A 800 -9.22 38.45 14.86
C ALA A 800 -9.70 39.78 14.26
N VAL A 801 -8.94 40.36 13.34
CA VAL A 801 -9.29 41.61 12.66
C VAL A 801 -10.52 41.41 11.77
N GLY A 802 -10.57 40.34 10.97
CA GLY A 802 -11.72 40.01 10.12
C GLY A 802 -12.99 39.85 10.95
N GLN A 803 -12.96 38.98 11.96
CA GLN A 803 -14.11 38.73 12.83
C GLN A 803 -14.56 39.99 13.60
N ASN A 804 -13.65 40.88 13.98
CA ASN A 804 -14.02 42.16 14.60
C ASN A 804 -14.75 43.08 13.61
N ALA A 805 -14.26 43.18 12.37
CA ALA A 805 -14.91 43.97 11.32
C ALA A 805 -16.30 43.42 10.96
N TYR A 806 -16.46 42.10 10.90
CA TYR A 806 -17.74 41.47 10.57
C TYR A 806 -18.73 41.51 11.73
N ALA A 807 -18.27 41.39 12.98
CA ALA A 807 -19.09 41.59 14.17
C ALA A 807 -19.68 43.01 14.23
N ALA A 808 -18.88 44.03 13.90
CA ALA A 808 -19.34 45.41 13.82
C ALA A 808 -20.41 45.64 12.73
N LYS A 809 -20.33 44.90 11.61
CA LYS A 809 -21.32 44.99 10.51
C LYS A 809 -22.61 44.19 10.77
N SER A 810 -22.54 43.07 11.48
CA SER A 810 -23.67 42.16 11.69
C SER A 810 -24.40 42.33 13.04
N GLY A 811 -23.89 43.18 13.93
CA GLY A 811 -24.42 43.35 15.29
C GLY A 811 -24.10 42.19 16.24
N ALA A 812 -23.27 41.23 15.80
CA ALA A 812 -22.80 40.13 16.63
C ALA A 812 -21.78 40.60 17.68
N GLY A 813 -21.73 39.93 18.85
CA GLY A 813 -20.76 40.26 19.89
C GLY A 813 -19.31 39.98 19.46
N ASN A 814 -18.38 40.87 19.79
CA ASN A 814 -16.95 40.77 19.43
C ASN A 814 -16.14 39.76 20.28
N GLY A 815 -16.81 38.91 21.07
CA GLY A 815 -16.15 37.99 22.00
C GLY A 815 -15.26 36.95 21.30
N TRP A 816 -15.63 36.51 20.09
CA TRP A 816 -14.81 35.58 19.31
C TRP A 816 -13.55 36.24 18.77
N ALA A 817 -13.66 37.46 18.22
CA ALA A 817 -12.53 38.25 17.74
C ALA A 817 -11.52 38.54 18.86
N ARG A 818 -11.99 38.91 20.06
CA ARG A 818 -11.13 39.12 21.24
C ARG A 818 -10.39 37.84 21.65
N LEU A 819 -11.06 36.70 21.59
CA LEU A 819 -10.46 35.41 21.95
C LEU A 819 -9.39 34.98 20.94
N LEU A 820 -9.62 35.18 19.63
CA LEU A 820 -8.61 34.98 18.59
C LEU A 820 -7.38 35.88 18.81
N GLY A 821 -7.59 37.15 19.18
CA GLY A 821 -6.49 38.05 19.55
C GLY A 821 -5.70 37.57 20.77
N ALA A 822 -6.38 37.04 21.79
CA ALA A 822 -5.72 36.43 22.94
C ALA A 822 -4.92 35.18 22.55
N TYR A 823 -5.45 34.34 21.65
CA TYR A 823 -4.71 33.19 21.11
C TYR A 823 -3.50 33.62 20.28
N ALA A 824 -3.58 34.72 19.52
CA ALA A 824 -2.44 35.25 18.77
C ALA A 824 -1.30 35.64 19.70
N LEU A 825 -1.60 36.37 20.78
CA LEU A 825 -0.62 36.76 21.81
C LEU A 825 -0.03 35.53 22.51
N GLY A 826 -0.87 34.58 22.92
CA GLY A 826 -0.42 33.36 23.58
C GLY A 826 0.47 32.49 22.68
N THR A 827 0.07 32.31 21.42
CA THR A 827 0.85 31.56 20.43
C THR A 827 2.18 32.27 20.14
N GLY A 828 2.18 33.59 20.02
CA GLY A 828 3.41 34.37 19.83
C GLY A 828 4.39 34.24 21.00
N ALA A 829 3.89 34.28 22.24
CA ALA A 829 4.72 34.02 23.42
C ALA A 829 5.30 32.60 23.43
N VAL A 830 4.51 31.60 23.06
CA VAL A 830 4.95 30.20 22.95
C VAL A 830 6.02 30.04 21.87
N VAL A 831 5.82 30.61 20.68
CA VAL A 831 6.79 30.58 19.57
C VAL A 831 8.10 31.26 19.98
N GLY A 832 8.02 32.43 20.59
CA GLY A 832 9.20 33.18 21.06
C GLY A 832 9.98 32.39 22.13
N LEU A 833 9.28 31.87 23.14
CA LEU A 833 9.91 31.10 24.21
C LEU A 833 10.49 29.77 23.70
N SER A 834 9.78 29.05 22.83
CA SER A 834 10.25 27.77 22.30
C SER A 834 11.49 27.92 21.43
N ASN A 835 11.56 28.97 20.60
CA ASN A 835 12.70 29.24 19.73
C ASN A 835 13.88 29.86 20.49
N TRP A 836 13.63 30.57 21.58
CA TRP A 836 14.69 31.05 22.48
C TRP A 836 15.31 29.90 23.28
N LEU A 837 14.49 28.99 23.83
CA LEU A 837 14.97 27.84 24.60
C LEU A 837 15.63 26.76 23.72
N ARG A 838 15.15 26.59 22.49
CA ARG A 838 15.62 25.58 21.53
C ARG A 838 15.64 26.17 20.11
N PRO A 839 16.71 26.90 19.74
CA PRO A 839 16.87 27.41 18.39
C PRO A 839 16.84 26.26 17.37
N ARG A 840 15.98 26.36 16.35
CA ARG A 840 15.79 25.32 15.32
C ARG A 840 16.42 25.70 13.98
N TYR A 841 17.57 26.34 14.04
CA TYR A 841 18.38 26.76 12.89
C TYR A 841 19.87 26.55 13.22
N SER A 842 20.69 26.40 12.18
CA SER A 842 22.15 26.34 12.31
C SER A 842 22.77 27.66 11.83
N ASP A 843 23.59 28.27 12.67
CA ASP A 843 24.33 29.52 12.34
C ASP A 843 25.65 29.27 11.61
N GLY A 844 25.89 28.05 11.12
CA GLY A 844 27.07 27.69 10.31
C GLY A 844 28.41 27.67 11.06
N LYS A 845 28.48 28.18 12.30
CA LYS A 845 29.70 28.16 13.12
C LYS A 845 30.05 26.77 13.70
N GLU A 846 29.05 25.93 13.96
CA GLU A 846 29.27 24.60 14.55
C GLU A 846 29.73 23.54 13.53
N GLU A 847 29.39 23.69 12.24
CA GLU A 847 29.80 22.75 11.18
C GLU A 847 31.31 22.91 10.88
N TYR A 848 31.87 24.12 11.01
CA TYR A 848 33.31 24.39 10.85
C TYR A 848 34.15 23.77 11.98
N VAL A 849 33.68 23.79 13.23
CA VAL A 849 34.40 23.21 14.38
C VAL A 849 34.43 21.68 14.30
N ARG A 850 33.34 21.04 13.85
CA ARG A 850 33.32 19.58 13.65
C ARG A 850 34.19 19.12 12.50
N VAL A 851 34.18 19.83 11.37
CA VAL A 851 35.02 19.49 10.21
C VAL A 851 36.49 19.71 10.54
N GLN A 852 36.83 20.74 11.32
CA GLN A 852 38.20 20.95 11.78
C GLN A 852 38.65 19.84 12.74
N GLN A 853 37.80 19.40 13.67
CA GLN A 853 38.10 18.24 14.53
C GLN A 853 38.25 16.93 13.74
N GLU A 854 37.42 16.67 12.72
CA GLU A 854 37.56 15.47 11.88
C GLU A 854 38.78 15.51 10.96
N VAL A 855 39.28 16.70 10.61
CA VAL A 855 40.53 16.87 9.84
C VAL A 855 41.74 16.73 10.76
N ASP A 856 41.70 17.32 11.96
CA ASP A 856 42.77 17.21 12.95
C ASP A 856 42.87 15.79 13.56
N GLU A 857 41.81 14.98 13.53
CA GLU A 857 41.84 13.55 13.89
C GLU A 857 42.31 12.63 12.75
N ARG A 858 42.45 13.14 11.52
CA ARG A 858 42.90 12.38 10.34
C ARG A 858 44.31 12.74 9.86
N VAL A 859 44.97 13.71 10.49
CA VAL A 859 46.41 14.04 10.35
C VAL A 859 47.13 13.51 11.57
#